data_AF-A0A2C0ZL41-F1
#
_entry.id   AF-A0A2C0ZL41-F1
#
_cell.length_a   1.000
_cell.length_b   1.000
_cell.length_c   1.000
_cell.angle_alpha   90.00
_cell.angle_beta   90.00
_cell.angle_gamma   90.00
#
_symmetry.space_group_name_H-M   'P 1'
#
loop_
_entity.id
_entity.type
_entity.pdbx_description
1 polymer ?
#
loop_
_entity_poly.entity_id
_entity_poly.type
_entity_poly.pdbx_seq_one_letter_code
_entity_poly.pdbx_strand_id
1 'polypeptide(L)'
;MSKLNPSTRLKINRDTFFVPDSNGGVYFRNNLSSFRMEGASVYQWIEKLLPMFNGEHSLERLTNGLPDQYRDRVFEIAEILYSNGFARDVSKDRPHQMTEDILSKYANQIEFLNCFGESGAFRFQTYRQSKVLAIGSGTIVTSLVSALLESGLPKFHLLVTNKANTDQNRIKEIVDNARKMDGEVEVLFMERKKLSLQEIVATFDSVLYVSEEDHVYELKMLNEICKREKKRFIPAISSHKLCMAGPLVTPDSDACFESAWRSIHQKILREEEVLQPLSSITSAMLANIMVFELFKDITQSRETEKNNQVYIINQETLEGSWHTFSTHPLVIKKAKAKLVDNFEERLEEIVTKGDQSELLTYLGQFNSQETGLFHVWDEGELNQLPLAQCRIQVVDPLTEGPVKLLSSMVCTELTHEEARREAGLTGVEMYVSQIARQLILNSETDVVECIEPQEYIAIATGQTFSESICRALQKYLSEELNKRAIGHQNHVQIVNEVKVEDERAQFYLQTLNTLHESPKIALGKEVCGFPVVWICTEQGWYRSVGLNRTNALQGALKQALKELQNKTPHLASKAIESSSVIVEEKQIPKILIPESNQSEHTDLLISSINNLKQNKMQMLTLEFMLEPINLDVLAGVYGVLLREVNSI
;
A
#
# COMPACT_ATOMS: atom_id res chain seq x y z
N MET A 1 -41.59 12.08 -20.74
CA MET A 1 -41.73 13.42 -20.14
C MET A 1 -40.41 13.75 -19.50
N SER A 2 -39.77 14.84 -19.92
CA SER A 2 -38.41 15.16 -19.49
C SER A 2 -38.36 15.54 -18.01
N LYS A 3 -37.28 15.18 -17.32
CA LYS A 3 -37.09 15.49 -15.89
C LYS A 3 -36.53 16.90 -15.64
N LEU A 4 -36.17 17.64 -16.69
CA LEU A 4 -35.63 19.00 -16.56
C LEU A 4 -36.73 20.04 -16.39
N ASN A 5 -36.53 20.97 -15.45
CA ASN A 5 -37.48 22.06 -15.18
C ASN A 5 -37.39 23.12 -16.31
N PRO A 6 -38.52 23.71 -16.77
CA PRO A 6 -38.49 24.83 -17.71
C PRO A 6 -37.56 26.00 -17.32
N SER A 7 -37.34 26.24 -16.01
CA SER A 7 -36.43 27.28 -15.52
C SER A 7 -34.94 26.93 -15.64
N THR A 8 -34.58 25.68 -15.93
CA THR A 8 -33.20 25.21 -16.06
C THR A 8 -32.46 26.01 -17.13
N ARG A 9 -31.22 26.39 -16.81
CA ARG A 9 -30.30 27.08 -17.73
C ARG A 9 -29.13 26.18 -18.01
N LEU A 10 -29.09 25.57 -19.18
CA LEU A 10 -28.01 24.68 -19.55
C LEU A 10 -26.79 25.45 -20.06
N LYS A 11 -25.63 25.04 -19.59
CA LYS A 11 -24.32 25.43 -20.12
C LYS A 11 -23.55 24.18 -20.56
N ILE A 12 -23.07 24.16 -21.79
CA ILE A 12 -22.19 23.08 -22.29
C ILE A 12 -20.84 23.15 -21.58
N ASN A 13 -20.32 21.99 -21.18
CA ASN A 13 -18.99 21.88 -20.58
C ASN A 13 -17.91 22.13 -21.64
N ARG A 14 -16.86 22.89 -21.32
CA ARG A 14 -15.82 23.26 -22.30
C ARG A 14 -15.09 22.08 -22.94
N ASP A 15 -15.05 20.93 -22.29
CA ASP A 15 -14.43 19.71 -22.81
C ASP A 15 -15.37 18.86 -23.68
N THR A 16 -16.54 19.38 -24.03
CA THR A 16 -17.49 18.70 -24.92
C THR A 16 -17.07 18.81 -26.38
N PHE A 17 -16.79 17.67 -26.99
CA PHE A 17 -16.58 17.52 -28.42
C PHE A 17 -17.69 16.67 -29.04
N PHE A 18 -18.10 17.01 -30.26
CA PHE A 18 -19.04 16.22 -31.03
C PHE A 18 -18.62 16.10 -32.49
N VAL A 19 -18.88 14.95 -33.09
CA VAL A 19 -18.61 14.68 -34.51
C VAL A 19 -19.81 13.98 -35.15
N PRO A 20 -20.14 14.29 -36.41
CA PRO A 20 -21.18 13.57 -37.14
C PRO A 20 -20.77 12.11 -37.34
N ASP A 21 -21.71 11.20 -37.13
CA ASP A 21 -21.53 9.78 -37.41
C ASP A 21 -21.93 9.46 -38.86
N SER A 22 -21.20 8.53 -39.47
CA SER A 22 -21.44 7.98 -40.81
C SER A 22 -22.88 7.47 -41.04
N ASN A 23 -23.56 7.03 -39.98
CA ASN A 23 -24.94 6.55 -40.00
C ASN A 23 -25.99 7.67 -39.77
N GLY A 24 -25.59 8.94 -39.80
CA GLY A 24 -26.47 10.10 -39.64
C GLY A 24 -26.73 10.56 -38.20
N GLY A 25 -26.07 9.94 -37.21
CA GLY A 25 -26.10 10.34 -35.80
C GLY A 25 -24.99 11.33 -35.41
N VAL A 26 -24.76 11.48 -34.11
CA VAL A 26 -23.69 12.31 -33.53
C VAL A 26 -22.97 11.53 -32.44
N TYR A 27 -21.65 11.50 -32.48
CA TYR A 27 -20.80 10.95 -31.42
C TYR A 27 -20.29 12.09 -30.54
N PHE A 28 -20.50 11.96 -29.24
CA PHE A 28 -20.05 12.90 -28.21
C PHE A 28 -18.91 12.30 -27.41
N ARG A 29 -17.93 13.13 -27.05
CA ARG A 29 -16.83 12.77 -26.15
C ARG A 29 -16.45 13.97 -25.28
N ASN A 30 -16.22 13.71 -24.00
CA ASN A 30 -15.57 14.63 -23.09
C ASN A 30 -14.39 13.92 -22.39
N ASN A 31 -13.82 14.52 -21.34
CA ASN A 31 -12.69 13.90 -20.64
C ASN A 31 -13.08 12.67 -19.83
N LEU A 32 -14.35 12.51 -19.48
CA LEU A 32 -14.86 11.46 -18.59
C LEU A 32 -15.55 10.30 -19.32
N SER A 33 -16.19 10.57 -20.46
CA SER A 33 -17.10 9.63 -21.12
C SER A 33 -17.30 9.93 -22.60
N SER A 34 -17.98 8.99 -23.27
CA SER A 34 -18.49 9.20 -24.62
C SER A 34 -19.83 8.49 -24.81
N PHE A 35 -20.65 9.02 -25.72
CA PHE A 35 -21.92 8.39 -26.09
C PHE A 35 -22.32 8.76 -27.52
N ARG A 36 -23.33 8.06 -28.05
CA ARG A 36 -23.85 8.30 -29.41
C ARG A 36 -25.33 8.66 -29.36
N MET A 37 -25.71 9.65 -30.14
CA MET A 37 -27.11 9.99 -30.42
C MET A 37 -27.46 9.59 -31.85
N GLU A 38 -28.47 8.74 -32.00
CA GLU A 38 -28.91 8.25 -33.30
C GLU A 38 -30.06 9.10 -33.87
N GLY A 39 -30.09 9.20 -35.21
CA GLY A 39 -31.18 9.86 -35.95
C GLY A 39 -30.68 10.89 -36.96
N ALA A 40 -31.14 10.79 -38.20
CA ALA A 40 -30.61 11.52 -39.37
C ALA A 40 -30.62 13.06 -39.25
N SER A 41 -31.47 13.63 -38.38
CA SER A 41 -31.56 15.09 -38.16
C SER A 41 -30.88 15.57 -36.89
N VAL A 42 -30.31 14.68 -36.07
CA VAL A 42 -29.75 15.04 -34.75
C VAL A 42 -28.59 16.02 -34.90
N TYR A 43 -27.72 15.82 -35.88
CA TYR A 43 -26.59 16.72 -36.11
C TYR A 43 -27.01 18.19 -36.29
N GLN A 44 -28.06 18.45 -37.07
CA GLN A 44 -28.57 19.80 -37.30
C GLN A 44 -29.19 20.42 -36.04
N TRP A 45 -29.78 19.60 -35.16
CA TRP A 45 -30.27 20.07 -33.87
C TRP A 45 -29.12 20.45 -32.94
N ILE A 46 -28.11 19.59 -32.84
CA ILE A 46 -26.92 19.79 -32.03
C ILE A 46 -26.18 21.07 -32.46
N GLU A 47 -25.96 21.26 -33.76
CA GLU A 47 -25.31 22.45 -34.32
C GLU A 47 -26.02 23.76 -33.94
N LYS A 48 -27.36 23.75 -33.86
CA LYS A 48 -28.16 24.92 -33.49
C LYS A 48 -28.32 25.12 -32.00
N LEU A 49 -28.43 24.05 -31.22
CA LEU A 49 -28.74 24.11 -29.78
C LEU A 49 -27.51 24.34 -28.91
N LEU A 50 -26.35 23.73 -29.21
CA LEU A 50 -25.16 23.88 -28.36
C LEU A 50 -24.73 25.35 -28.17
N PRO A 51 -24.72 26.22 -29.20
CA PRO A 51 -24.39 27.63 -29.02
C PRO A 51 -25.34 28.37 -28.09
N MET A 52 -26.60 27.93 -28.01
CA MET A 52 -27.63 28.52 -27.15
C MET A 52 -27.58 27.99 -25.71
N PHE A 53 -26.97 26.83 -25.48
CA PHE A 53 -26.70 26.27 -24.16
C PHE A 53 -25.42 26.87 -23.58
N ASN A 54 -25.43 28.19 -23.38
CA ASN A 54 -24.33 28.98 -22.82
C ASN A 54 -24.54 29.36 -21.33
N GLY A 55 -25.67 28.97 -20.74
CA GLY A 55 -26.07 29.29 -19.36
C GLY A 55 -26.88 30.58 -19.18
N GLU A 56 -27.06 31.38 -20.24
CA GLU A 56 -27.78 32.68 -20.16
C GLU A 56 -29.29 32.54 -20.38
N HIS A 57 -29.72 31.49 -21.08
CA HIS A 57 -31.10 31.26 -21.46
C HIS A 57 -31.72 30.08 -20.70
N SER A 58 -32.96 30.23 -20.22
CA SER A 58 -33.74 29.10 -19.71
C SER A 58 -34.31 28.26 -20.85
N LEU A 59 -34.57 26.98 -20.60
CA LEU A 59 -35.25 26.11 -21.57
C LEU A 59 -36.63 26.65 -21.96
N GLU A 60 -37.35 27.24 -21.02
CA GLU A 60 -38.61 27.95 -21.29
C GLU A 60 -38.42 29.09 -22.31
N ARG A 61 -37.40 29.93 -22.12
CA ARG A 61 -37.12 31.04 -23.03
C ARG A 61 -36.72 30.56 -24.42
N LEU A 62 -35.92 29.49 -24.51
CA LEU A 62 -35.48 28.91 -25.78
C LEU A 62 -36.61 28.23 -26.55
N THR A 63 -37.65 27.77 -25.85
CA THR A 63 -38.77 27.04 -26.45
C THR A 63 -40.05 27.85 -26.57
N ASN A 64 -40.06 29.10 -26.09
CA ASN A 64 -41.22 29.97 -26.16
C ASN A 64 -41.64 30.23 -27.62
N GLY A 65 -42.91 29.95 -27.92
CA GLY A 65 -43.48 30.10 -29.26
C GLY A 65 -43.19 28.94 -30.23
N LEU A 66 -42.46 27.90 -29.81
CA LEU A 66 -42.27 26.70 -30.63
C LEU A 66 -43.49 25.75 -30.52
N PRO A 67 -43.88 25.06 -31.61
CA PRO A 67 -44.82 23.95 -31.56
C PRO A 67 -44.38 22.85 -30.57
N ASP A 68 -45.35 22.16 -29.97
CA ASP A 68 -45.11 21.15 -28.91
C ASP A 68 -44.03 20.12 -29.29
N GLN A 69 -44.07 19.59 -30.52
CA GLN A 69 -43.11 18.60 -31.01
C GLN A 69 -41.65 19.11 -30.98
N TYR A 70 -41.44 20.38 -31.32
CA TYR A 70 -40.10 20.99 -31.33
C TYR A 70 -39.63 21.33 -29.92
N ARG A 71 -40.52 21.83 -29.07
CA ARG A 71 -40.23 22.03 -27.65
C ARG A 71 -39.78 20.71 -27.02
N ASP A 72 -40.57 19.66 -27.17
CA ASP A 72 -40.30 18.36 -26.53
C ASP A 72 -38.95 17.79 -27.01
N ARG A 73 -38.59 18.00 -28.28
CA ARG A 73 -37.28 17.61 -28.82
C ARG A 73 -36.10 18.38 -28.20
N VAL A 74 -36.25 19.68 -27.95
CA VAL A 74 -35.22 20.48 -27.25
C VAL A 74 -35.00 19.96 -25.84
N PHE A 75 -36.09 19.67 -25.11
CA PHE A 75 -36.02 19.11 -23.76
C PHE A 75 -35.38 17.72 -23.73
N GLU A 76 -35.67 16.86 -24.71
CA GLU A 76 -35.04 15.54 -24.83
C GLU A 76 -33.52 15.64 -25.05
N ILE A 77 -33.07 16.49 -25.97
CA ILE A 77 -31.64 16.71 -26.23
C ILE A 77 -30.94 17.30 -25.00
N ALA A 78 -31.58 18.30 -24.37
CA ALA A 78 -31.11 18.91 -23.14
C ALA A 78 -30.93 17.87 -22.01
N GLU A 79 -31.91 16.98 -21.84
CA GLU A 79 -31.87 15.93 -20.82
C GLU A 79 -30.77 14.90 -21.10
N ILE A 80 -30.61 14.48 -22.36
CA ILE A 80 -29.53 13.55 -22.75
C ILE A 80 -28.16 14.15 -22.47
N LEU A 81 -27.93 15.42 -22.84
CA LEU A 81 -26.65 16.09 -22.58
C LEU A 81 -26.40 16.28 -21.08
N TYR A 82 -27.42 16.62 -20.30
CA TYR A 82 -27.31 16.78 -18.85
C TYR A 82 -27.04 15.44 -18.15
N SER A 83 -27.81 14.39 -18.47
CA SER A 83 -27.69 13.08 -17.82
C SER A 83 -26.37 12.37 -18.10
N ASN A 84 -25.75 12.67 -19.24
CA ASN A 84 -24.45 12.11 -19.63
C ASN A 84 -23.26 13.03 -19.24
N GLY A 85 -23.48 14.15 -18.55
CA GLY A 85 -22.40 15.02 -18.06
C GLY A 85 -21.74 15.91 -19.12
N PHE A 86 -22.45 16.23 -20.21
CA PHE A 86 -21.98 17.13 -21.28
C PHE A 86 -22.51 18.57 -21.14
N ALA A 87 -23.60 18.72 -20.40
CA ALA A 87 -24.15 20.01 -20.02
C ALA A 87 -24.42 20.05 -18.52
N ARG A 88 -24.40 21.24 -17.94
CA ARG A 88 -24.72 21.50 -16.53
C ARG A 88 -25.81 22.53 -16.38
N ASP A 89 -26.58 22.43 -15.31
CA ASP A 89 -27.61 23.40 -14.97
C ASP A 89 -27.05 24.51 -14.08
N VAL A 90 -26.73 25.65 -14.68
CA VAL A 90 -26.18 26.80 -13.93
C VAL A 90 -27.24 27.54 -13.12
N SER A 91 -28.54 27.22 -13.29
CA SER A 91 -29.59 27.85 -12.47
C SER A 91 -29.55 27.43 -11.00
N LYS A 92 -28.84 26.34 -10.70
CA LYS A 92 -28.62 25.81 -9.35
C LYS A 92 -27.31 26.29 -8.72
N ASP A 93 -26.50 27.05 -9.45
CA ASP A 93 -25.20 27.49 -8.95
C ASP A 93 -25.37 28.42 -7.74
N ARG A 94 -24.57 28.18 -6.71
CA ARG A 94 -24.52 29.04 -5.52
C ARG A 94 -23.98 30.42 -5.90
N PRO A 95 -24.56 31.51 -5.36
CA PRO A 95 -24.10 32.86 -5.67
C PRO A 95 -22.69 33.10 -5.14
N HIS A 96 -21.92 33.91 -5.86
CA HIS A 96 -20.59 34.39 -5.46
C HIS A 96 -20.52 35.92 -5.58
N GLN A 97 -19.45 36.51 -5.05
CA GLN A 97 -19.22 37.96 -4.95
C GLN A 97 -17.98 38.44 -5.72
N MET A 98 -17.31 37.54 -6.46
CA MET A 98 -16.14 37.89 -7.28
C MET A 98 -16.51 38.83 -8.43
N THR A 99 -15.61 39.77 -8.73
CA THR A 99 -15.74 40.72 -9.85
C THR A 99 -15.58 40.04 -11.21
N GLU A 100 -16.08 40.68 -12.27
CA GLU A 100 -15.94 40.17 -13.64
C GLU A 100 -14.47 40.02 -14.08
N ASP A 101 -13.60 40.92 -13.65
CA ASP A 101 -12.15 40.85 -13.94
C ASP A 101 -11.52 39.57 -13.37
N ILE A 102 -11.88 39.20 -12.13
CA ILE A 102 -11.41 37.97 -11.48
C ILE A 102 -11.96 36.74 -12.18
N LEU A 103 -13.27 36.74 -12.51
CA LEU A 103 -13.91 35.64 -13.23
C LEU A 103 -13.27 35.39 -14.60
N SER A 104 -12.94 36.47 -15.32
CA SER A 104 -12.27 36.40 -16.63
C SER A 104 -10.85 35.87 -16.49
N LYS A 105 -10.09 36.41 -15.53
CA LYS A 105 -8.69 36.03 -15.28
C LYS A 105 -8.53 34.56 -14.91
N TYR A 106 -9.42 34.04 -14.05
CA TYR A 106 -9.37 32.67 -13.54
C TYR A 106 -10.45 31.76 -14.15
N ALA A 107 -10.92 32.11 -15.36
CA ALA A 107 -11.97 31.37 -16.04
C ALA A 107 -11.62 29.89 -16.26
N ASN A 108 -10.33 29.57 -16.44
CA ASN A 108 -9.87 28.19 -16.64
C ASN A 108 -9.93 27.37 -15.36
N GLN A 109 -9.52 27.93 -14.21
CA GLN A 109 -9.60 27.29 -12.90
C GLN A 109 -11.06 27.07 -12.50
N ILE A 110 -11.92 28.08 -12.71
CA ILE A 110 -13.36 27.96 -12.46
C ILE A 110 -13.97 26.88 -13.36
N GLU A 111 -13.57 26.81 -14.63
CA GLU A 111 -14.08 25.79 -15.52
C GLU A 111 -13.61 24.39 -15.19
N PHE A 112 -12.35 24.23 -14.77
CA PHE A 112 -11.87 22.97 -14.21
C PHE A 112 -12.80 22.51 -13.08
N LEU A 113 -13.12 23.37 -12.11
CA LEU A 113 -14.03 23.00 -11.01
C LEU A 113 -15.43 22.61 -11.47
N ASN A 114 -15.91 23.21 -12.56
CA ASN A 114 -17.21 22.89 -13.14
C ASN A 114 -17.25 21.49 -13.78
N CYS A 115 -16.10 20.94 -14.18
CA CYS A 115 -16.01 19.54 -14.65
C CYS A 115 -16.19 18.54 -13.48
N PHE A 116 -15.90 18.95 -12.25
CA PHE A 116 -15.93 18.09 -11.05
C PHE A 116 -17.07 18.45 -10.08
N GLY A 117 -18.13 19.10 -10.57
CA GLY A 117 -19.33 19.39 -9.78
C GLY A 117 -19.92 20.77 -10.04
N GLU A 118 -21.02 21.07 -9.35
CA GLU A 118 -21.75 22.33 -9.48
C GLU A 118 -21.03 23.51 -8.79
N SER A 119 -21.46 24.74 -9.08
CA SER A 119 -21.03 25.96 -8.37
C SER A 119 -19.52 26.22 -8.36
N GLY A 120 -18.81 25.97 -9.47
CA GLY A 120 -17.35 26.11 -9.53
C GLY A 120 -16.86 27.52 -9.17
N ALA A 121 -17.58 28.58 -9.52
CA ALA A 121 -17.22 29.95 -9.14
C ALA A 121 -17.31 30.19 -7.62
N PHE A 122 -18.35 29.69 -6.95
CA PHE A 122 -18.47 29.76 -5.50
C PHE A 122 -17.37 28.96 -4.79
N ARG A 123 -17.06 27.76 -5.29
CA ARG A 123 -15.97 26.92 -4.77
C ARG A 123 -14.61 27.59 -4.96
N PHE A 124 -14.38 28.23 -6.12
CA PHE A 124 -13.20 29.03 -6.37
C PHE A 124 -13.09 30.22 -5.40
N GLN A 125 -14.19 30.94 -5.14
CA GLN A 125 -14.21 32.00 -4.12
C GLN A 125 -13.83 31.46 -2.74
N THR A 126 -14.33 30.28 -2.36
CA THR A 126 -13.98 29.63 -1.09
C THR A 126 -12.47 29.37 -1.01
N TYR A 127 -11.86 28.91 -2.10
CA TYR A 127 -10.41 28.76 -2.20
C TYR A 127 -9.67 30.09 -2.01
N ARG A 128 -10.09 31.16 -2.71
CA ARG A 128 -9.51 32.51 -2.58
C ARG A 128 -9.56 33.07 -1.17
N GLN A 129 -10.55 32.66 -0.37
CA GLN A 129 -10.77 33.12 1.00
C GLN A 129 -10.06 32.25 2.05
N SER A 130 -9.40 31.16 1.65
CA SER A 130 -8.72 30.24 2.56
C SER A 130 -7.48 30.87 3.21
N LYS A 131 -7.23 30.54 4.49
CA LYS A 131 -6.05 31.03 5.21
C LYS A 131 -4.91 30.04 5.07
N VAL A 132 -3.96 30.35 4.20
CA VAL A 132 -2.79 29.49 3.94
C VAL A 132 -1.52 30.07 4.56
N LEU A 133 -0.72 29.19 5.15
CA LEU A 133 0.63 29.45 5.61
C LEU A 133 1.63 28.64 4.78
N ALA A 134 2.53 29.32 4.08
CA ALA A 134 3.68 28.73 3.42
C ALA A 134 4.93 28.84 4.31
N ILE A 135 5.62 27.73 4.53
CA ILE A 135 6.83 27.65 5.35
C ILE A 135 7.94 26.97 4.55
N GLY A 136 9.16 27.50 4.59
CA GLY A 136 10.32 26.81 4.02
C GLY A 136 11.48 27.72 3.67
N SER A 137 12.38 27.22 2.83
CA SER A 137 13.50 27.97 2.28
C SER A 137 13.80 27.58 0.83
N GLY A 138 14.69 28.34 0.20
CA GLY A 138 15.27 27.97 -1.09
C GLY A 138 14.42 28.34 -2.29
N THR A 139 14.76 27.74 -3.42
CA THR A 139 14.06 27.86 -4.71
C THR A 139 12.66 27.24 -4.70
N ILE A 140 12.41 26.21 -3.87
CA ILE A 140 11.06 25.63 -3.72
C ILE A 140 10.10 26.66 -3.15
N VAL A 141 10.48 27.44 -2.12
CA VAL A 141 9.61 28.50 -1.57
C VAL A 141 9.26 29.54 -2.64
N THR A 142 10.24 29.99 -3.42
CA THR A 142 10.00 30.96 -4.50
C THR A 142 9.00 30.40 -5.51
N SER A 143 9.14 29.13 -5.87
CA SER A 143 8.22 28.42 -6.77
C SER A 143 6.83 28.24 -6.16
N LEU A 144 6.76 27.96 -4.86
CA LEU A 144 5.52 27.82 -4.10
C LEU A 144 4.72 29.13 -4.07
N VAL A 145 5.39 30.27 -3.86
CA VAL A 145 4.75 31.59 -3.95
C VAL A 145 4.17 31.82 -5.34
N SER A 146 4.92 31.51 -6.40
CA SER A 146 4.43 31.62 -7.78
C SER A 146 3.20 30.74 -8.01
N ALA A 147 3.27 29.47 -7.63
CA ALA A 147 2.21 28.50 -7.80
C ALA A 147 0.93 28.90 -7.04
N LEU A 148 1.03 29.39 -5.80
CA LEU A 148 -0.11 29.89 -5.03
C LEU A 148 -0.81 31.07 -5.73
N LEU A 149 -0.03 32.04 -6.22
CA LEU A 149 -0.59 33.22 -6.92
C LEU A 149 -1.21 32.84 -8.28
N GLU A 150 -0.56 31.95 -9.03
CA GLU A 150 -1.03 31.47 -10.33
C GLU A 150 -2.29 30.59 -10.22
N SER A 151 -2.40 29.81 -9.14
CA SER A 151 -3.63 29.07 -8.81
C SER A 151 -4.80 29.98 -8.45
N GLY A 152 -4.51 31.25 -8.15
CA GLY A 152 -5.49 32.27 -7.83
C GLY A 152 -5.74 32.46 -6.35
N LEU A 153 -4.84 32.02 -5.45
CA LEU A 153 -4.90 32.36 -4.03
C LEU A 153 -4.26 33.75 -3.80
N PRO A 154 -5.04 34.80 -3.50
CA PRO A 154 -4.51 36.16 -3.44
C PRO A 154 -3.81 36.47 -2.12
N LYS A 155 -4.22 35.83 -1.02
CA LYS A 155 -3.78 36.19 0.34
C LYS A 155 -3.26 34.99 1.10
N PHE A 156 -2.01 35.07 1.55
CA PHE A 156 -1.39 34.04 2.38
C PHE A 156 -0.18 34.60 3.14
N HIS A 157 0.25 33.86 4.16
CA HIS A 157 1.42 34.23 4.96
C HIS A 157 2.61 33.36 4.59
N LEU A 158 3.80 33.97 4.60
CA LEU A 158 5.05 33.32 4.26
C LEU A 158 6.03 33.39 5.44
N LEU A 159 6.50 32.22 5.89
CA LEU A 159 7.53 32.08 6.91
C LEU A 159 8.79 31.46 6.28
N VAL A 160 9.80 32.30 6.02
CA VAL A 160 11.09 31.84 5.48
C VAL A 160 11.97 31.31 6.61
N THR A 161 12.32 30.02 6.56
CA THR A 161 13.13 29.34 7.59
C THR A 161 14.62 29.65 7.47
N ASN A 162 15.14 29.78 6.24
CA ASN A 162 16.53 30.15 5.96
C ASN A 162 16.59 31.32 4.96
N LYS A 163 16.85 32.53 5.46
CA LYS A 163 16.95 33.74 4.64
C LYS A 163 18.19 33.77 3.74
N ALA A 164 19.27 33.06 4.09
CA ALA A 164 20.51 33.09 3.33
C ALA A 164 20.40 32.34 2.00
N ASN A 165 19.60 31.27 1.97
CA ASN A 165 19.39 30.45 0.77
C ASN A 165 18.13 30.87 -0.03
N THR A 166 17.41 31.92 0.39
CA THR A 166 16.13 32.30 -0.22
C THR A 166 16.21 33.68 -0.84
N ASP A 167 16.01 33.78 -2.15
CA ASP A 167 15.96 35.07 -2.85
C ASP A 167 14.64 35.81 -2.58
N GLN A 168 14.64 36.63 -1.52
CA GLN A 168 13.48 37.43 -1.15
C GLN A 168 13.17 38.56 -2.14
N ASN A 169 14.15 39.02 -2.91
CA ASN A 169 13.91 40.05 -3.93
C ASN A 169 13.12 39.45 -5.08
N ARG A 170 13.49 38.24 -5.52
CA ARG A 170 12.73 37.49 -6.51
C ARG A 170 11.28 37.25 -6.09
N ILE A 171 11.05 36.89 -4.82
CA ILE A 171 9.70 36.73 -4.29
C ILE A 171 8.90 38.05 -4.38
N LYS A 172 9.49 39.18 -4.00
CA LYS A 172 8.83 40.50 -4.10
C LYS A 172 8.46 40.84 -5.55
N GLU A 173 9.36 40.58 -6.51
CA GLU A 173 9.06 40.79 -7.93
C GLU A 173 7.86 39.96 -8.42
N ILE A 174 7.79 38.68 -8.00
CA ILE A 174 6.66 37.80 -8.35
C ILE A 174 5.36 38.37 -7.78
N VAL A 175 5.36 38.79 -6.51
CA VAL A 175 4.19 39.38 -5.84
C VAL A 175 3.76 40.68 -6.51
N ASP A 176 4.69 41.57 -6.84
CA ASP A 176 4.39 42.85 -7.48
C ASP A 176 3.86 42.67 -8.92
N ASN A 177 4.34 41.66 -9.64
CA ASN A 177 3.79 41.31 -10.95
C ASN A 177 2.40 40.68 -10.84
N ALA A 178 2.16 39.81 -9.87
CA ALA A 178 0.83 39.24 -9.62
C ALA A 178 -0.19 40.32 -9.23
N ARG A 179 0.21 41.31 -8.42
CA ARG A 179 -0.66 42.43 -8.01
C ARG A 179 -1.14 43.30 -9.19
N LYS A 180 -0.36 43.39 -10.28
CA LYS A 180 -0.79 44.09 -11.50
C LYS A 180 -1.96 43.37 -12.20
N MET A 181 -2.09 42.07 -11.99
CA MET A 181 -3.11 41.23 -12.63
C MET A 181 -4.30 40.94 -11.70
N ASP A 182 -4.06 40.86 -10.40
CA ASP A 182 -5.05 40.62 -9.35
C ASP A 182 -4.81 41.60 -8.19
N GLY A 183 -5.68 42.59 -8.06
CA GLY A 183 -5.55 43.65 -7.06
C GLY A 183 -5.75 43.17 -5.61
N GLU A 184 -6.25 41.94 -5.40
CA GLU A 184 -6.43 41.38 -4.06
C GLU A 184 -5.13 40.78 -3.48
N VAL A 185 -4.06 40.70 -4.29
CA VAL A 185 -2.80 40.03 -3.92
C VAL A 185 -2.09 40.71 -2.75
N GLU A 186 -1.92 39.94 -1.68
CA GLU A 186 -1.32 40.34 -0.41
C GLU A 186 -0.56 39.17 0.23
N VAL A 187 0.77 39.16 0.08
CA VAL A 187 1.67 38.16 0.69
C VAL A 187 2.38 38.77 1.89
N LEU A 188 2.12 38.22 3.08
CA LEU A 188 2.64 38.75 4.35
C LEU A 188 3.81 37.92 4.87
N PHE A 189 4.98 38.55 4.99
CA PHE A 189 6.17 37.93 5.58
C PHE A 189 6.07 37.89 7.11
N MET A 190 6.20 36.71 7.70
CA MET A 190 6.20 36.50 9.14
C MET A 190 7.60 36.22 9.69
N GLU A 191 7.81 36.55 10.97
CA GLU A 191 9.03 36.22 11.71
C GLU A 191 8.72 35.42 12.99
N ARG A 192 9.51 34.39 13.28
CA ARG A 192 9.33 33.44 14.40
C ARG A 192 9.72 34.01 15.80
N LYS A 193 9.72 35.33 16.00
CA LYS A 193 10.43 35.97 17.13
C LYS A 193 9.87 35.67 18.53
N LYS A 194 8.55 35.50 18.68
CA LYS A 194 7.89 35.35 20.00
C LYS A 194 6.84 34.24 20.07
N LEU A 195 6.25 33.87 18.95
CA LEU A 195 5.21 32.84 18.88
C LEU A 195 5.85 31.48 18.64
N SER A 196 5.33 30.47 19.33
CA SER A 196 5.57 29.07 19.01
C SER A 196 4.98 28.73 17.64
N LEU A 197 5.51 27.69 16.98
CA LEU A 197 4.94 27.21 15.71
C LEU A 197 3.47 26.80 15.86
N GLN A 198 3.09 26.26 17.02
CA GLN A 198 1.71 25.90 17.31
C GLN A 198 0.78 27.11 17.28
N GLU A 199 1.13 28.20 17.96
CA GLU A 199 0.33 29.42 17.97
C GLU A 199 0.18 30.02 16.57
N ILE A 200 1.23 29.93 15.75
CA ILE A 200 1.19 30.36 14.35
C ILE A 200 0.21 29.48 13.57
N VAL A 201 0.43 28.16 13.55
CA VAL A 201 -0.37 27.18 12.78
C VAL A 201 -1.86 27.22 13.15
N ALA A 202 -2.19 27.45 14.42
CA ALA A 202 -3.58 27.51 14.89
C ALA A 202 -4.45 28.55 14.15
N THR A 203 -3.84 29.63 13.65
CA THR A 203 -4.55 30.74 12.98
C THR A 203 -4.88 30.50 11.50
N PHE A 204 -4.34 29.43 10.91
CA PHE A 204 -4.49 29.09 9.49
C PHE A 204 -5.40 27.88 9.29
N ASP A 205 -5.87 27.68 8.06
CA ASP A 205 -6.66 26.51 7.67
C ASP A 205 -5.76 25.43 7.04
N SER A 206 -4.69 25.85 6.38
CA SER A 206 -3.77 24.97 5.64
C SER A 206 -2.33 25.43 5.77
N VAL A 207 -1.42 24.47 5.93
CA VAL A 207 0.01 24.69 6.07
C VAL A 207 0.74 23.93 4.96
N LEU A 208 1.52 24.65 4.16
CA LEU A 208 2.41 24.10 3.15
C LEU A 208 3.83 24.22 3.66
N TYR A 209 4.55 23.11 3.73
CA TYR A 209 5.95 23.08 4.17
C TYR A 209 6.84 22.59 3.05
N VAL A 210 7.90 23.33 2.74
CA VAL A 210 8.89 22.91 1.74
C VAL A 210 10.30 22.98 2.33
N SER A 211 11.10 21.95 2.06
CA SER A 211 12.49 21.91 2.49
C SER A 211 13.41 21.38 1.40
N GLU A 212 14.50 22.11 1.15
CA GLU A 212 15.62 21.69 0.29
C GLU A 212 16.69 20.91 1.06
N GLU A 213 16.57 20.88 2.39
CA GLU A 213 17.45 20.15 3.29
C GLU A 213 16.66 18.99 3.93
N ASP A 214 17.33 17.89 4.29
CA ASP A 214 16.72 16.70 4.92
C ASP A 214 16.32 16.95 6.39
N HIS A 215 15.55 18.01 6.65
CA HIS A 215 15.01 18.38 7.97
C HIS A 215 13.74 17.60 8.31
N VAL A 216 13.83 16.28 8.27
CA VAL A 216 12.71 15.37 8.60
C VAL A 216 12.13 15.65 9.99
N TYR A 217 12.95 16.14 10.94
CA TYR A 217 12.51 16.49 12.29
C TYR A 217 11.49 17.64 12.31
N GLU A 218 11.76 18.76 11.61
CA GLU A 218 10.83 19.90 11.61
C GLU A 218 9.52 19.54 10.92
N LEU A 219 9.59 18.71 9.87
CA LEU A 219 8.43 18.19 9.18
C LEU A 219 7.57 17.30 10.09
N LYS A 220 8.18 16.32 10.79
CA LYS A 220 7.46 15.50 11.78
C LYS A 220 6.78 16.36 12.85
N MET A 221 7.48 17.37 13.37
CA MET A 221 6.92 18.30 14.35
C MET A 221 5.72 19.10 13.79
N LEU A 222 5.83 19.65 12.58
CA LEU A 222 4.74 20.39 11.94
C LEU A 222 3.53 19.49 11.63
N ASN A 223 3.78 18.26 11.21
CA ASN A 223 2.73 17.26 11.00
C ASN A 223 1.93 17.01 12.29
N GLU A 224 2.60 16.79 13.42
CA GLU A 224 1.95 16.58 14.72
C GLU A 224 1.16 17.81 15.18
N ILE A 225 1.73 19.01 15.01
CA ILE A 225 1.03 20.27 15.30
C ILE A 225 -0.22 20.38 14.43
N CYS A 226 -0.13 20.15 13.12
CA CYS A 226 -1.28 20.25 12.22
C CYS A 226 -2.37 19.22 12.54
N LYS A 227 -2.00 17.97 12.85
CA LYS A 227 -2.96 16.95 13.29
C LYS A 227 -3.70 17.38 14.57
N ARG A 228 -2.97 17.87 15.58
CA ARG A 228 -3.56 18.33 16.85
C ARG A 228 -4.48 19.54 16.66
N GLU A 229 -4.04 20.51 15.85
CA GLU A 229 -4.79 21.74 15.56
C GLU A 229 -5.87 21.55 14.47
N LYS A 230 -6.04 20.30 13.97
CA LYS A 230 -6.99 19.94 12.90
C LYS A 230 -6.82 20.80 11.65
N LYS A 231 -5.59 20.95 11.18
CA LYS A 231 -5.23 21.71 9.98
C LYS A 231 -4.85 20.79 8.84
N ARG A 232 -5.04 21.28 7.61
CA ARG A 232 -4.48 20.62 6.42
C ARG A 232 -2.98 20.83 6.39
N PHE A 233 -2.24 19.79 6.05
CA PHE A 233 -0.79 19.86 5.92
C PHE A 233 -0.34 19.17 4.63
N ILE A 234 0.49 19.85 3.84
CA ILE A 234 1.13 19.27 2.66
C ILE A 234 2.62 19.59 2.74
N PRO A 235 3.49 18.58 2.83
CA PRO A 235 4.92 18.76 2.72
C PRO A 235 5.41 18.57 1.28
N ALA A 236 6.53 19.20 0.94
CA ALA A 236 7.44 18.69 -0.08
C ALA A 236 8.87 18.75 0.42
N ILE A 237 9.64 17.73 0.09
CA ILE A 237 11.06 17.68 0.43
C ILE A 237 11.88 17.30 -0.80
N SER A 238 13.08 17.85 -0.85
CA SER A 238 14.10 17.47 -1.81
C SER A 238 15.23 16.75 -1.06
N SER A 239 15.49 15.50 -1.42
CA SER A 239 16.62 14.72 -0.91
C SER A 239 17.49 14.26 -2.08
N HIS A 240 18.62 14.94 -2.28
CA HIS A 240 19.60 14.67 -3.35
C HIS A 240 18.96 14.48 -4.74
N LYS A 241 18.74 13.23 -5.15
CA LYS A 241 18.21 12.84 -6.47
C LYS A 241 16.69 12.71 -6.52
N LEU A 242 16.04 12.50 -5.38
CA LEU A 242 14.61 12.25 -5.30
C LEU A 242 13.91 13.39 -4.57
N CYS A 243 12.85 13.90 -5.18
CA CYS A 243 11.96 14.84 -4.50
C CYS A 243 10.59 14.22 -4.32
N MET A 244 9.90 14.65 -3.27
CA MET A 244 8.52 14.27 -3.05
C MET A 244 7.64 15.45 -2.72
N ALA A 245 6.39 15.35 -3.11
CA ALA A 245 5.31 16.23 -2.70
C ALA A 245 4.15 15.40 -2.14
N GLY A 246 3.59 15.88 -1.04
CA GLY A 246 2.56 15.17 -0.29
C GLY A 246 3.11 14.22 0.77
N PRO A 247 2.22 13.43 1.40
CA PRO A 247 0.79 13.37 1.15
C PRO A 247 0.05 14.64 1.62
N LEU A 248 -1.16 14.88 1.09
CA LEU A 248 -2.10 15.77 1.77
C LEU A 248 -2.59 15.09 3.05
N VAL A 249 -2.28 15.69 4.18
CA VAL A 249 -2.76 15.28 5.50
C VAL A 249 -3.95 16.15 5.88
N THR A 250 -5.12 15.53 6.03
CA THR A 250 -6.33 16.17 6.55
C THR A 250 -6.55 15.77 8.02
N PRO A 251 -7.40 16.49 8.77
CA PRO A 251 -7.65 16.20 10.18
C PRO A 251 -8.17 14.77 10.44
N ASP A 252 -8.91 14.21 9.48
CA ASP A 252 -9.52 12.89 9.57
C ASP A 252 -8.65 11.79 8.94
N SER A 253 -7.47 12.12 8.41
CA SER A 253 -6.57 11.17 7.77
C SER A 253 -5.68 10.46 8.80
N ASP A 254 -5.80 9.13 8.86
CA ASP A 254 -4.85 8.29 9.61
C ASP A 254 -3.45 8.36 8.98
N ALA A 255 -3.36 8.45 7.64
CA ALA A 255 -2.10 8.62 6.93
C ALA A 255 -1.49 10.00 7.14
N CYS A 256 -0.16 10.02 7.22
CA CYS A 256 0.63 11.23 7.35
C CYS A 256 1.96 11.10 6.63
N PHE A 257 2.73 12.19 6.60
CA PHE A 257 4.07 12.18 6.03
C PHE A 257 4.97 11.09 6.62
N GLU A 258 4.94 10.86 7.93
CA GLU A 258 5.80 9.84 8.53
C GLU A 258 5.47 8.43 8.00
N SER A 259 4.20 8.13 7.73
CA SER A 259 3.83 6.86 7.10
C SER A 259 4.37 6.75 5.67
N ALA A 260 4.28 7.83 4.88
CA ALA A 260 4.83 7.88 3.53
C ALA A 260 6.36 7.73 3.56
N TRP A 261 7.05 8.47 4.42
CA TRP A 261 8.51 8.44 4.56
C TRP A 261 9.04 7.07 4.99
N ARG A 262 8.31 6.38 5.88
CA ARG A 262 8.60 4.98 6.28
C ARG A 262 8.20 3.94 5.24
N SER A 263 7.51 4.34 4.17
CA SER A 263 7.17 3.45 3.05
C SER A 263 8.16 3.57 1.90
N ILE A 264 8.78 4.74 1.71
CA ILE A 264 9.72 4.97 0.61
C ILE A 264 10.97 4.12 0.76
N HIS A 265 11.25 3.28 -0.23
CA HIS A 265 12.39 2.37 -0.24
C HIS A 265 13.71 3.12 -0.36
N GLN A 266 14.64 2.84 0.56
CA GLN A 266 15.95 3.48 0.59
C GLN A 266 16.76 3.25 -0.70
N LYS A 267 16.50 2.17 -1.45
CA LYS A 267 17.21 1.85 -2.70
C LYS A 267 17.10 2.96 -3.75
N ILE A 268 15.98 3.70 -3.77
CA ILE A 268 15.73 4.79 -4.72
C ILE A 268 16.55 6.04 -4.37
N LEU A 269 17.01 6.13 -3.12
CA LEU A 269 17.81 7.25 -2.61
C LEU A 269 19.31 6.96 -2.61
N ARG A 270 19.73 5.70 -2.78
CA ARG A 270 21.13 5.25 -2.65
C ARG A 270 21.81 5.02 -4.00
N GLU A 271 21.84 6.03 -4.84
CA GLU A 271 22.91 6.12 -5.84
C GLU A 271 23.99 7.03 -5.25
N GLU A 272 25.18 6.47 -4.99
CA GLU A 272 26.35 7.18 -4.48
C GLU A 272 26.85 8.18 -5.54
N GLU A 273 26.16 9.31 -5.67
CA GLU A 273 26.52 10.34 -6.64
C GLU A 273 26.54 11.75 -6.01
N VAL A 274 27.25 12.63 -6.70
CA VAL A 274 27.60 14.00 -6.29
C VAL A 274 26.35 14.81 -5.96
N LEU A 275 26.41 15.59 -4.87
CA LEU A 275 25.40 16.57 -4.50
C LEU A 275 25.10 17.52 -5.68
N GLN A 276 23.95 17.35 -6.33
CA GLN A 276 23.47 18.30 -7.33
C GLN A 276 22.55 19.34 -6.68
N PRO A 277 22.66 20.62 -7.07
CA PRO A 277 21.70 21.63 -6.63
C PRO A 277 20.33 21.32 -7.23
N LEU A 278 19.27 21.58 -6.45
CA LEU A 278 17.91 21.38 -6.89
C LEU A 278 17.60 22.20 -8.16
N SER A 279 17.10 21.51 -9.18
CA SER A 279 16.66 22.12 -10.44
C SER A 279 15.42 23.01 -10.23
N SER A 280 15.41 24.18 -10.88
CA SER A 280 14.24 25.08 -10.87
C SER A 280 12.98 24.44 -11.45
N ILE A 281 13.14 23.49 -12.40
CA ILE A 281 12.02 22.74 -12.98
C ILE A 281 11.41 21.84 -11.92
N THR A 282 12.23 21.08 -11.18
CA THR A 282 11.76 20.22 -10.10
C THR A 282 11.09 21.05 -9.00
N SER A 283 11.69 22.17 -8.59
CA SER A 283 11.09 23.09 -7.61
C SER A 283 9.70 23.56 -8.05
N ALA A 284 9.55 23.93 -9.32
CA ALA A 284 8.27 24.33 -9.89
C ALA A 284 7.25 23.17 -9.94
N MET A 285 7.69 21.96 -10.30
CA MET A 285 6.81 20.77 -10.33
C MET A 285 6.30 20.43 -8.92
N LEU A 286 7.17 20.35 -7.91
CA LEU A 286 6.76 20.08 -6.53
C LEU A 286 5.77 21.12 -6.01
N ALA A 287 6.09 22.41 -6.20
CA ALA A 287 5.23 23.51 -5.79
C ALA A 287 3.84 23.43 -6.45
N ASN A 288 3.79 23.21 -7.77
CA ASN A 288 2.54 23.09 -8.50
C ASN A 288 1.71 21.89 -8.02
N ILE A 289 2.34 20.74 -7.77
CA ILE A 289 1.65 19.55 -7.29
C ILE A 289 1.06 19.81 -5.90
N MET A 290 1.82 20.39 -4.97
CA MET A 290 1.32 20.73 -3.64
C MET A 290 0.12 21.69 -3.70
N VAL A 291 0.23 22.76 -4.47
CA VAL A 291 -0.82 23.77 -4.59
C VAL A 291 -2.04 23.20 -5.28
N PHE A 292 -1.85 22.36 -6.30
CA PHE A 292 -2.96 21.71 -6.99
C PHE A 292 -3.68 20.71 -6.11
N GLU A 293 -2.97 19.92 -5.30
CA GLU A 293 -3.59 19.05 -4.29
C GLU A 293 -4.38 19.84 -3.25
N LEU A 294 -3.85 20.98 -2.78
CA LEU A 294 -4.56 21.88 -1.88
C LEU A 294 -5.82 22.45 -2.53
N PHE A 295 -5.70 22.91 -3.78
CA PHE A 295 -6.78 23.46 -4.57
C PHE A 295 -7.91 22.43 -4.74
N LYS A 296 -7.57 21.19 -5.13
CA LYS A 296 -8.53 20.09 -5.26
C LYS A 296 -9.27 19.81 -3.96
N ASP A 297 -8.56 19.79 -2.83
CA ASP A 297 -9.17 19.48 -1.54
C ASP A 297 -10.08 20.59 -1.01
N ILE A 298 -9.61 21.85 -1.01
CA ILE A 298 -10.42 22.99 -0.54
C ILE A 298 -11.68 23.15 -1.39
N THR A 299 -11.55 22.96 -2.70
CA THR A 299 -12.67 23.07 -3.63
C THR A 299 -13.50 21.79 -3.71
N GLN A 300 -13.15 20.70 -3.02
CA GLN A 300 -13.86 19.41 -3.08
C GLN A 300 -13.96 18.87 -4.52
N SER A 301 -12.91 19.00 -5.31
CA SER A 301 -12.83 18.51 -6.70
C SER A 301 -11.99 17.24 -6.84
N ARG A 302 -11.79 16.51 -5.73
CA ARG A 302 -11.12 15.22 -5.76
C ARG A 302 -12.06 14.17 -6.35
N GLU A 303 -11.59 13.43 -7.33
CA GLU A 303 -12.22 12.16 -7.70
C GLU A 303 -12.12 11.19 -6.51
N THR A 304 -12.79 10.05 -6.57
CA THR A 304 -12.61 8.94 -5.61
C THR A 304 -11.21 8.31 -5.75
N GLU A 305 -10.16 9.13 -5.80
CA GLU A 305 -8.75 8.73 -5.84
C GLU A 305 -8.42 7.93 -4.57
N LYS A 306 -7.54 6.94 -4.72
CA LYS A 306 -7.04 6.12 -3.62
C LYS A 306 -6.46 7.03 -2.54
N ASN A 307 -7.00 6.96 -1.34
CA ASN A 307 -6.43 7.65 -0.18
C ASN A 307 -4.96 7.24 -0.01
N ASN A 308 -4.11 8.17 0.46
CA ASN A 308 -2.70 7.95 0.83
C ASN A 308 -1.73 7.82 -0.37
N GLN A 309 -1.55 8.91 -1.11
CA GLN A 309 -0.57 8.98 -2.19
C GLN A 309 0.49 10.05 -1.93
N VAL A 310 1.69 9.79 -2.43
CA VAL A 310 2.80 10.72 -2.48
C VAL A 310 3.30 10.79 -3.93
N TYR A 311 3.57 11.99 -4.42
CA TYR A 311 4.23 12.16 -5.71
C TYR A 311 5.73 12.12 -5.52
N ILE A 312 6.41 11.30 -6.32
CA ILE A 312 7.86 11.16 -6.29
C ILE A 312 8.40 11.53 -7.68
N ILE A 313 9.48 12.31 -7.73
CA ILE A 313 10.17 12.67 -8.97
C ILE A 313 11.68 12.52 -8.83
N ASN A 314 12.29 11.91 -9.84
CA ASN A 314 13.73 11.87 -10.02
C ASN A 314 14.19 13.18 -10.68
N GLN A 315 15.07 13.93 -10.03
CA GLN A 315 15.53 15.23 -10.53
C GLN A 315 16.32 15.14 -11.84
N GLU A 316 17.02 14.03 -12.08
CA GLU A 316 17.87 13.87 -13.26
C GLU A 316 17.07 13.46 -14.48
N THR A 317 16.18 12.48 -14.34
CA THR A 317 15.36 11.99 -15.45
C THR A 317 14.07 12.80 -15.64
N LEU A 318 13.66 13.57 -14.63
CA LEU A 318 12.35 14.24 -14.51
C LEU A 318 11.16 13.28 -14.60
N GLU A 319 11.40 11.98 -14.46
CA GLU A 319 10.36 10.98 -14.34
C GLU A 319 9.73 11.11 -12.95
N GLY A 320 8.42 11.35 -12.92
CA GLY A 320 7.67 11.39 -11.68
C GLY A 320 6.34 10.69 -11.78
N SER A 321 5.90 10.15 -10.66
CA SER A 321 4.70 9.29 -10.57
C SER A 321 4.08 9.37 -9.18
N TRP A 322 2.80 9.03 -9.12
CA TRP A 322 2.07 8.90 -7.87
C TRP A 322 2.24 7.49 -7.30
N HIS A 323 2.66 7.41 -6.05
CA HIS A 323 2.85 6.15 -5.34
C HIS A 323 1.89 6.07 -4.16
N THR A 324 1.14 4.97 -4.10
CA THR A 324 0.23 4.69 -2.98
C THR A 324 1.01 4.04 -1.85
N PHE A 325 0.75 4.44 -0.61
CA PHE A 325 1.40 3.86 0.55
C PHE A 325 0.37 3.49 1.62
N SER A 326 0.75 2.54 2.48
CA SER A 326 -0.08 2.12 3.61
C SER A 326 0.20 2.95 4.85
N THR A 327 -0.80 3.09 5.72
CA THR A 327 -0.59 3.70 7.02
C THR A 327 0.39 2.84 7.84
N HIS A 328 1.36 3.48 8.50
CA HIS A 328 2.42 2.73 9.17
C HIS A 328 1.98 2.34 10.60
N PRO A 329 2.04 1.05 11.00
CA PRO A 329 1.54 0.58 12.30
C PRO A 329 2.12 1.32 13.51
N LEU A 330 3.43 1.62 13.48
CA LEU A 330 4.11 2.34 14.56
C LEU A 330 3.75 3.84 14.64
N VAL A 331 3.18 4.41 13.59
CA VAL A 331 2.80 5.84 13.53
C VAL A 331 1.38 6.04 14.06
N ILE A 332 0.45 5.16 13.67
CA ILE A 332 -0.95 5.24 14.09
C ILE A 332 -1.10 4.88 15.58
N LYS A 333 -0.18 4.07 16.12
CA LYS A 333 -0.19 3.59 17.54
C LYS A 333 -1.47 2.86 17.96
N LYS A 334 -2.31 2.45 17.01
CA LYS A 334 -3.48 1.58 17.25
C LYS A 334 -3.14 0.09 17.13
N ALA A 335 -2.02 -0.25 16.49
CA ALA A 335 -1.61 -1.63 16.29
C ALA A 335 -1.16 -2.26 17.61
N LYS A 336 -1.71 -3.43 17.93
CA LYS A 336 -1.49 -4.15 19.20
C LYS A 336 -1.62 -5.65 19.02
N ALA A 337 -1.16 -6.40 20.01
CA ALA A 337 -1.38 -7.83 20.14
C ALA A 337 -2.46 -8.13 21.19
N LYS A 338 -3.14 -9.26 21.06
CA LYS A 338 -4.09 -9.78 22.04
C LYS A 338 -3.92 -11.29 22.20
N LEU A 339 -4.24 -11.81 23.38
CA LEU A 339 -4.39 -13.25 23.57
C LEU A 339 -5.67 -13.72 22.86
N VAL A 340 -5.63 -14.96 22.35
CA VAL A 340 -6.81 -15.58 21.74
C VAL A 340 -7.63 -16.27 22.83
N ASP A 341 -8.75 -15.66 23.21
CA ASP A 341 -9.61 -16.16 24.31
C ASP A 341 -10.62 -17.24 23.86
N ASN A 342 -11.03 -17.25 22.58
CA ASN A 342 -12.05 -18.15 22.02
C ASN A 342 -11.46 -19.12 21.00
N PHE A 343 -10.39 -19.83 21.39
CA PHE A 343 -9.65 -20.70 20.47
C PHE A 343 -10.54 -21.83 19.91
N GLU A 344 -11.36 -22.47 20.76
CA GLU A 344 -12.24 -23.56 20.34
C GLU A 344 -13.31 -23.10 19.34
N GLU A 345 -13.95 -21.95 19.59
CA GLU A 345 -14.96 -21.38 18.67
C GLU A 345 -14.36 -21.07 17.29
N ARG A 346 -13.18 -20.44 17.24
CA ARG A 346 -12.47 -20.12 15.98
C ARG A 346 -12.00 -21.37 15.23
N LEU A 347 -11.82 -22.48 15.93
CA LEU A 347 -11.45 -23.76 15.34
C LEU A 347 -12.66 -24.47 14.70
N GLU A 348 -13.86 -24.22 15.23
CA GLU A 348 -15.14 -24.74 14.70
C GLU A 348 -15.71 -23.89 13.56
N GLU A 349 -15.22 -22.66 13.35
CA GLU A 349 -15.59 -21.82 12.21
C GLU A 349 -15.11 -22.44 10.88
N ILE A 350 -16.03 -23.16 10.20
CA ILE A 350 -15.82 -23.64 8.84
C ILE A 350 -15.93 -22.46 7.88
N VAL A 351 -14.82 -21.76 7.68
CA VAL A 351 -14.72 -20.73 6.63
C VAL A 351 -14.47 -21.43 5.30
N THR A 352 -15.37 -21.24 4.33
CA THR A 352 -15.13 -21.62 2.94
C THR A 352 -13.83 -21.00 2.47
N LYS A 353 -12.92 -21.83 1.98
CA LYS A 353 -11.62 -21.40 1.45
C LYS A 353 -11.84 -20.27 0.44
N GLY A 354 -11.34 -19.07 0.74
CA GLY A 354 -11.42 -17.93 -0.17
C GLY A 354 -10.72 -18.23 -1.51
N ASP A 355 -11.14 -17.57 -2.58
CA ASP A 355 -10.56 -17.77 -3.90
C ASP A 355 -9.05 -17.47 -3.87
N GLN A 356 -8.22 -18.39 -4.38
CA GLN A 356 -6.78 -18.17 -4.46
C GLN A 356 -6.43 -16.96 -5.35
N SER A 357 -7.24 -16.72 -6.39
CA SER A 357 -7.05 -15.58 -7.29
C SER A 357 -7.27 -14.25 -6.56
N GLU A 358 -8.24 -14.21 -5.64
CA GLU A 358 -8.53 -13.06 -4.80
C GLU A 358 -7.39 -12.79 -3.81
N LEU A 359 -6.86 -13.83 -3.17
CA LEU A 359 -5.70 -13.73 -2.28
C LEU A 359 -4.47 -13.16 -3.01
N LEU A 360 -4.14 -13.69 -4.19
CA LEU A 360 -2.99 -13.22 -4.96
C LEU A 360 -3.18 -11.78 -5.45
N THR A 361 -4.41 -11.40 -5.83
CA THR A 361 -4.74 -10.03 -6.22
C THR A 361 -4.57 -9.07 -5.04
N TYR A 362 -5.05 -9.46 -3.86
CA TYR A 362 -4.89 -8.70 -2.64
C TYR A 362 -3.42 -8.54 -2.23
N LEU A 363 -2.65 -9.62 -2.18
CA LEU A 363 -1.20 -9.58 -1.88
C LEU A 363 -0.43 -8.75 -2.92
N GLY A 364 -0.89 -8.71 -4.17
CA GLY A 364 -0.33 -7.87 -5.23
C GLY A 364 -0.42 -6.37 -4.96
N GLN A 365 -1.37 -5.93 -4.13
CA GLN A 365 -1.47 -4.52 -3.72
C GLN A 365 -0.30 -4.08 -2.83
N PHE A 366 0.38 -5.03 -2.19
CA PHE A 366 1.57 -4.77 -1.38
C PHE A 366 2.87 -4.68 -2.17
N ASN A 367 2.87 -5.08 -3.45
CA ASN A 367 4.06 -5.12 -4.28
C ASN A 367 4.29 -3.79 -5.00
N SER A 368 5.39 -3.12 -4.66
CA SER A 368 5.82 -1.88 -5.31
C SER A 368 7.31 -1.67 -5.03
N GLN A 369 8.09 -1.31 -6.05
CA GLN A 369 9.53 -1.14 -5.89
C GLN A 369 9.89 0.15 -5.15
N GLU A 370 8.92 1.06 -4.97
CA GLU A 370 9.10 2.35 -4.34
C GLU A 370 8.48 2.48 -2.96
N THR A 371 7.30 1.89 -2.74
CA THR A 371 6.46 2.15 -1.54
C THR A 371 5.76 0.91 -0.99
N GLY A 372 5.96 -0.25 -1.60
CA GLY A 372 5.27 -1.49 -1.24
C GLY A 372 5.76 -2.08 0.07
N LEU A 373 4.94 -2.91 0.72
CA LEU A 373 5.47 -3.79 1.78
C LEU A 373 6.42 -4.82 1.19
N PHE A 374 6.14 -5.26 -0.05
CA PHE A 374 7.00 -6.14 -0.84
C PHE A 374 7.77 -5.30 -1.86
N HIS A 375 9.10 -5.31 -1.73
CA HIS A 375 9.99 -4.74 -2.73
C HIS A 375 10.11 -5.65 -3.95
N VAL A 376 10.09 -6.97 -3.72
CA VAL A 376 10.13 -7.99 -4.76
C VAL A 376 9.11 -9.05 -4.39
N TRP A 377 8.22 -9.38 -5.33
CA TRP A 377 7.32 -10.52 -5.26
C TRP A 377 7.10 -11.08 -6.66
N ASP A 378 8.11 -11.81 -7.14
CA ASP A 378 8.16 -12.38 -8.48
C ASP A 378 9.08 -13.60 -8.53
N GLU A 379 9.02 -14.32 -9.63
CA GLU A 379 9.86 -15.48 -9.93
C GLU A 379 11.27 -15.05 -10.38
N GLY A 380 11.38 -13.88 -11.01
CA GLY A 380 12.63 -13.34 -11.57
C GLY A 380 13.37 -14.35 -12.44
N GLU A 381 14.69 -14.43 -12.27
CA GLU A 381 15.58 -15.36 -12.96
C GLU A 381 15.76 -16.70 -12.20
N LEU A 382 14.83 -17.07 -11.31
CA LEU A 382 14.94 -18.33 -10.55
C LEU A 382 14.61 -19.53 -11.43
N ASN A 383 15.36 -20.63 -11.25
CA ASN A 383 15.03 -21.92 -11.84
C ASN A 383 13.65 -22.36 -11.36
N GLN A 384 12.80 -22.82 -12.28
CA GLN A 384 11.42 -23.22 -11.99
C GLN A 384 11.20 -24.73 -12.00
N LEU A 385 12.25 -25.52 -12.18
CA LEU A 385 12.19 -26.99 -12.21
C LEU A 385 13.34 -27.59 -11.37
N PRO A 386 13.07 -28.68 -10.62
CA PRO A 386 11.79 -29.39 -10.54
C PRO A 386 10.74 -28.74 -9.62
N LEU A 387 11.13 -27.78 -8.77
CA LEU A 387 10.21 -27.03 -7.92
C LEU A 387 9.98 -25.64 -8.50
N ALA A 388 8.73 -25.17 -8.48
CA ALA A 388 8.42 -23.78 -8.77
C ALA A 388 8.96 -22.89 -7.64
N GLN A 389 9.46 -21.71 -7.99
CA GLN A 389 10.09 -20.80 -7.04
C GLN A 389 9.62 -19.37 -7.22
N CYS A 390 9.30 -18.71 -6.12
CA CYS A 390 9.00 -17.29 -6.08
C CYS A 390 9.89 -16.60 -5.04
N ARG A 391 10.48 -15.47 -5.43
CA ARG A 391 11.25 -14.60 -4.54
C ARG A 391 10.30 -13.67 -3.80
N ILE A 392 10.62 -13.42 -2.54
CA ILE A 392 10.00 -12.38 -1.73
C ILE A 392 11.11 -11.55 -1.07
N GLN A 393 10.99 -10.23 -1.14
CA GLN A 393 11.80 -9.31 -0.36
C GLN A 393 10.89 -8.24 0.23
N VAL A 394 11.03 -8.04 1.53
CA VAL A 394 10.12 -7.21 2.33
C VAL A 394 10.90 -6.06 2.94
N VAL A 395 10.23 -4.95 3.19
CA VAL A 395 10.78 -3.82 3.92
C VAL A 395 10.99 -4.13 5.41
N ASP A 396 11.89 -3.40 6.06
CA ASP A 396 12.09 -3.43 7.51
C ASP A 396 11.26 -2.32 8.19
N PRO A 397 10.09 -2.62 8.77
CA PRO A 397 9.20 -1.62 9.38
C PRO A 397 9.75 -0.92 10.61
N LEU A 398 10.88 -1.36 11.19
CA LEU A 398 11.51 -0.66 12.30
C LEU A 398 12.31 0.57 11.84
N THR A 399 12.59 0.69 10.54
CA THR A 399 13.33 1.83 10.00
C THR A 399 12.52 3.12 10.13
N GLU A 400 13.15 4.23 10.53
CA GLU A 400 12.50 5.55 10.68
C GLU A 400 12.19 6.28 9.35
N GLY A 401 12.43 5.61 8.23
CA GLY A 401 12.33 6.14 6.88
C GLY A 401 13.61 6.86 6.45
N PRO A 402 14.04 6.74 5.18
CA PRO A 402 13.55 5.83 4.14
C PRO A 402 13.77 4.36 4.54
N VAL A 403 12.87 3.47 4.15
CA VAL A 403 12.82 2.11 4.69
C VAL A 403 13.91 1.22 4.10
N LYS A 404 14.57 0.45 4.97
CA LYS A 404 15.55 -0.56 4.57
C LYS A 404 14.83 -1.80 4.09
N LEU A 405 15.55 -2.64 3.36
CA LEU A 405 15.06 -3.93 2.89
C LEU A 405 15.62 -5.03 3.78
N LEU A 406 14.77 -5.98 4.16
CA LEU A 406 15.20 -7.25 4.75
C LEU A 406 15.89 -8.11 3.69
N SER A 407 16.57 -9.16 4.14
CA SER A 407 17.15 -10.16 3.25
C SER A 407 16.07 -10.81 2.39
N SER A 408 16.34 -10.99 1.10
CA SER A 408 15.45 -11.70 0.19
C SER A 408 15.34 -13.18 0.56
N MET A 409 14.15 -13.75 0.42
CA MET A 409 13.87 -15.17 0.60
C MET A 409 13.31 -15.77 -0.69
N VAL A 410 13.61 -17.05 -0.94
CA VAL A 410 13.00 -17.82 -2.03
C VAL A 410 12.06 -18.84 -1.41
N CYS A 411 10.78 -18.81 -1.78
CA CYS A 411 9.78 -19.82 -1.42
C CYS A 411 9.66 -20.82 -2.56
N THR A 412 9.47 -22.09 -2.23
CA THR A 412 9.53 -23.20 -3.18
C THR A 412 8.41 -24.18 -2.94
N GLU A 413 7.56 -24.40 -3.94
CA GLU A 413 6.47 -25.37 -3.91
C GLU A 413 6.37 -26.14 -5.22
N LEU A 414 5.41 -27.07 -5.30
CA LEU A 414 5.24 -27.92 -6.47
C LEU A 414 4.75 -27.13 -7.70
N THR A 415 3.86 -26.16 -7.49
CA THR A 415 3.28 -25.34 -8.57
C THR A 415 3.63 -23.86 -8.43
N HIS A 416 3.55 -23.11 -9.53
CA HIS A 416 3.81 -21.66 -9.55
C HIS A 416 2.84 -20.89 -8.64
N GLU A 417 1.56 -21.26 -8.67
CA GLU A 417 0.52 -20.62 -7.85
C GLU A 417 0.81 -20.81 -6.35
N GLU A 418 1.16 -22.04 -5.93
CA GLU A 418 1.54 -22.34 -4.56
C GLU A 418 2.82 -21.59 -4.15
N ALA A 419 3.86 -21.57 -5.00
CA ALA A 419 5.11 -20.90 -4.69
C ALA A 419 4.90 -19.39 -4.51
N ARG A 420 4.06 -18.79 -5.36
CA ARG A 420 3.71 -17.36 -5.30
C ARG A 420 2.86 -17.03 -4.08
N ARG A 421 1.86 -17.87 -3.77
CA ARG A 421 1.06 -17.80 -2.54
C ARG A 421 1.95 -17.85 -1.30
N GLU A 422 2.82 -18.86 -1.22
CA GLU A 422 3.74 -19.04 -0.09
C GLU A 422 4.69 -17.85 0.07
N ALA A 423 5.22 -17.32 -1.03
CA ALA A 423 6.06 -16.13 -1.01
C ALA A 423 5.30 -14.91 -0.46
N GLY A 424 4.06 -14.69 -0.88
CA GLY A 424 3.27 -13.55 -0.43
C GLY A 424 2.86 -13.66 1.05
N LEU A 425 2.40 -14.84 1.50
CA LEU A 425 2.11 -15.08 2.92
C LEU A 425 3.38 -14.89 3.76
N THR A 426 4.48 -15.54 3.39
CA THR A 426 5.80 -15.39 4.06
C THR A 426 6.24 -13.92 4.12
N GLY A 427 5.95 -13.13 3.09
CA GLY A 427 6.23 -11.70 3.07
C GLY A 427 5.54 -10.95 4.21
N VAL A 428 4.24 -11.19 4.43
CA VAL A 428 3.48 -10.61 5.55
C VAL A 428 4.06 -11.09 6.87
N GLU A 429 4.37 -12.38 6.99
CA GLU A 429 4.97 -12.94 8.21
C GLU A 429 6.32 -12.28 8.54
N MET A 430 7.18 -12.07 7.55
CA MET A 430 8.48 -11.41 7.70
C MET A 430 8.32 -9.97 8.17
N TYR A 431 7.38 -9.22 7.59
CA TYR A 431 7.06 -7.85 7.98
C TYR A 431 6.64 -7.77 9.45
N VAL A 432 5.62 -8.55 9.84
CA VAL A 432 5.07 -8.50 11.21
C VAL A 432 6.08 -9.02 12.23
N SER A 433 6.92 -9.99 11.87
CA SER A 433 7.99 -10.50 12.73
C SER A 433 8.94 -9.42 13.23
N GLN A 434 9.21 -8.37 12.43
CA GLN A 434 10.07 -7.27 12.86
C GLN A 434 9.41 -6.39 13.93
N ILE A 435 8.10 -6.12 13.82
CA ILE A 435 7.39 -5.21 14.72
C ILE A 435 6.66 -5.88 15.88
N ALA A 436 6.52 -7.20 15.87
CA ALA A 436 5.70 -7.94 16.85
C ALA A 436 6.03 -7.60 18.31
N ARG A 437 7.31 -7.44 18.66
CA ARG A 437 7.71 -7.03 20.02
C ARG A 437 7.17 -5.65 20.40
N GLN A 438 7.22 -4.68 19.49
CA GLN A 438 6.65 -3.35 19.72
C GLN A 438 5.13 -3.41 19.86
N LEU A 439 4.47 -4.26 19.06
CA LEU A 439 3.02 -4.46 19.17
C LEU A 439 2.63 -5.05 20.53
N ILE A 440 3.39 -6.04 21.03
CA ILE A 440 3.19 -6.62 22.37
C ILE A 440 3.39 -5.54 23.44
N LEU A 441 4.45 -4.75 23.38
CA LEU A 441 4.69 -3.67 24.35
C LEU A 441 3.60 -2.58 24.35
N ASN A 442 2.91 -2.39 23.23
CA ASN A 442 1.77 -1.47 23.12
C ASN A 442 0.43 -2.11 23.54
N SER A 443 0.43 -3.36 23.98
CA SER A 443 -0.78 -4.12 24.31
C SER A 443 -1.19 -3.96 25.79
N GLU A 444 -2.31 -4.58 26.14
CA GLU A 444 -2.81 -4.62 27.52
C GLU A 444 -1.83 -5.38 28.44
N THR A 445 -1.82 -5.02 29.73
CA THR A 445 -0.85 -5.51 30.73
C THR A 445 -0.76 -7.04 30.76
N ASP A 446 -1.88 -7.72 30.65
CA ASP A 446 -1.97 -9.19 30.70
C ASP A 446 -1.14 -9.86 29.58
N VAL A 447 -1.11 -9.26 28.37
CA VAL A 447 -0.32 -9.77 27.23
C VAL A 447 1.18 -9.56 27.49
N VAL A 448 1.54 -8.40 28.04
CA VAL A 448 2.94 -8.03 28.34
C VAL A 448 3.51 -8.91 29.44
N GLU A 449 2.74 -9.18 30.50
CA GLU A 449 3.15 -10.04 31.61
C GLU A 449 3.21 -11.52 31.23
N CYS A 450 2.37 -11.94 30.28
CA CYS A 450 2.33 -13.32 29.81
C CYS A 450 3.51 -13.73 28.94
N ILE A 451 4.35 -12.81 28.44
CA ILE A 451 5.42 -13.10 27.46
C ILE A 451 6.76 -12.63 27.99
N GLU A 452 7.74 -13.54 28.08
CA GLU A 452 9.08 -13.18 28.50
C GLU A 452 9.91 -12.58 27.33
N PRO A 453 10.80 -11.61 27.58
CA PRO A 453 11.54 -10.92 26.50
C PRO A 453 12.41 -11.81 25.60
N GLN A 454 12.78 -13.00 26.06
CA GLN A 454 13.65 -13.95 25.33
C GLN A 454 12.87 -15.05 24.62
N GLU A 455 11.55 -15.13 24.81
CA GLU A 455 10.73 -16.15 24.18
C GLU A 455 10.61 -15.90 22.68
N TYR A 456 10.69 -16.99 21.91
CA TYR A 456 10.50 -16.96 20.48
C TYR A 456 9.02 -17.14 20.16
N ILE A 457 8.42 -16.19 19.46
CA ILE A 457 7.05 -16.27 18.98
C ILE A 457 7.10 -16.47 17.47
N ALA A 458 6.59 -17.61 17.01
CA ALA A 458 6.51 -17.88 15.59
C ALA A 458 5.28 -17.19 15.00
N ILE A 459 5.49 -16.25 14.09
CA ILE A 459 4.43 -15.46 13.48
C ILE A 459 4.10 -16.02 12.11
N ALA A 460 2.81 -16.26 11.86
CA ALA A 460 2.29 -16.74 10.59
C ALA A 460 0.94 -16.10 10.21
N THR A 461 0.59 -16.21 8.94
CA THR A 461 -0.72 -15.83 8.41
C THR A 461 -1.17 -16.82 7.35
N GLY A 462 -2.47 -16.91 7.13
CA GLY A 462 -3.13 -17.80 6.18
C GLY A 462 -4.55 -17.33 5.89
N GLN A 463 -5.22 -18.00 4.96
CA GLN A 463 -6.63 -17.69 4.63
C GLN A 463 -7.60 -18.16 5.72
N THR A 464 -7.18 -19.12 6.55
CA THR A 464 -7.98 -19.61 7.67
C THR A 464 -7.21 -19.50 8.97
N PHE A 465 -7.95 -19.48 10.09
CA PHE A 465 -7.37 -19.53 11.42
C PHE A 465 -6.48 -20.77 11.58
N SER A 466 -7.02 -21.96 11.27
CA SER A 466 -6.30 -23.23 11.37
C SER A 466 -5.01 -23.25 10.53
N GLU A 467 -5.05 -22.75 9.29
CA GLU A 467 -3.86 -22.63 8.44
C GLU A 467 -2.80 -21.75 9.12
N SER A 468 -3.19 -20.57 9.63
CA SER A 468 -2.29 -19.63 10.29
C SER A 468 -1.61 -20.27 11.50
N ILE A 469 -2.37 -20.98 12.35
CA ILE A 469 -1.80 -21.64 13.53
C ILE A 469 -0.90 -22.82 13.16
N CYS A 470 -1.30 -23.65 12.19
CA CYS A 470 -0.45 -24.75 11.69
C CYS A 470 0.88 -24.23 11.14
N ARG A 471 0.85 -23.14 10.36
CA ARG A 471 2.06 -22.49 9.82
C ARG A 471 2.94 -21.94 10.94
N ALA A 472 2.35 -21.23 11.91
CA ALA A 472 3.08 -20.69 13.05
C ALA A 472 3.73 -21.82 13.89
N LEU A 473 2.99 -22.90 14.16
CA LEU A 473 3.50 -24.05 14.90
C LEU A 473 4.65 -24.75 14.14
N GLN A 474 4.49 -24.96 12.83
CA GLN A 474 5.53 -25.52 11.97
C GLN A 474 6.82 -24.68 11.98
N LYS A 475 6.68 -23.35 11.98
CA LYS A 475 7.79 -22.39 12.06
C LYS A 475 8.46 -22.40 13.44
N TYR A 476 7.67 -22.46 14.53
CA TYR A 476 8.17 -22.63 15.89
C TYR A 476 9.02 -23.89 16.03
N LEU A 477 8.48 -25.04 15.61
CA LEU A 477 9.18 -26.31 15.68
C LEU A 477 10.47 -26.31 14.84
N SER A 478 10.45 -25.66 13.68
CA SER A 478 11.63 -25.55 12.82
C SER A 478 12.73 -24.71 13.47
N GLU A 479 12.37 -23.62 14.16
CA GLU A 479 13.32 -22.82 14.92
C GLU A 479 13.92 -23.59 16.10
N GLU A 480 13.09 -24.32 16.85
CA GLU A 480 13.57 -25.20 17.92
C GLU A 480 14.49 -26.32 17.42
N LEU A 481 14.18 -26.89 16.24
CA LEU A 481 15.05 -27.85 15.58
C LEU A 481 16.41 -27.22 15.21
N ASN A 482 16.43 -25.97 14.75
CA ASN A 482 17.65 -25.22 14.41
C ASN A 482 18.52 -24.91 15.62
N LYS A 483 17.92 -24.46 16.73
CA LYS A 483 18.63 -24.21 17.99
C LYS A 483 19.36 -25.45 18.52
N ARG A 484 18.74 -26.64 18.40
CA ARG A 484 19.34 -27.92 18.84
C ARG A 484 20.60 -28.32 18.06
N ALA A 485 20.75 -27.88 16.80
CA ALA A 485 21.91 -28.26 15.97
C ALA A 485 23.18 -27.48 16.35
N ILE A 486 23.07 -26.35 17.05
CA ILE A 486 24.21 -25.57 17.48
C ILE A 486 24.85 -26.29 18.69
N GLY A 487 25.91 -27.07 18.43
CA GLY A 487 26.77 -27.65 19.47
C GLY A 487 26.43 -29.06 19.98
N HIS A 488 25.50 -29.79 19.35
CA HIS A 488 25.12 -31.15 19.76
C HIS A 488 25.33 -32.19 18.65
N GLN A 489 25.70 -33.43 19.02
CA GLN A 489 25.74 -34.57 18.10
C GLN A 489 24.32 -35.01 17.73
N ASN A 490 24.00 -35.03 16.43
CA ASN A 490 22.66 -35.41 15.97
C ASN A 490 22.59 -36.93 15.79
N HIS A 491 21.73 -37.59 16.56
CA HIS A 491 21.50 -39.03 16.43
C HIS A 491 20.33 -39.31 15.47
N VAL A 492 20.54 -40.25 14.54
CA VAL A 492 19.53 -40.64 13.54
C VAL A 492 19.46 -42.16 13.40
N GLN A 493 18.26 -42.68 13.17
CA GLN A 493 18.00 -44.09 12.89
C GLN A 493 17.61 -44.28 11.42
N ILE A 494 18.40 -45.03 10.66
CA ILE A 494 18.12 -45.30 9.24
C ILE A 494 16.88 -46.18 9.10
N VAL A 495 16.08 -45.88 8.09
CA VAL A 495 14.88 -46.64 7.73
C VAL A 495 15.17 -47.52 6.51
N ASN A 496 14.91 -48.82 6.63
CA ASN A 496 15.22 -49.79 5.57
C ASN A 496 14.17 -49.82 4.45
N GLU A 497 12.89 -49.79 4.82
CA GLU A 497 11.78 -49.79 3.87
C GLU A 497 10.83 -48.61 4.13
N VAL A 498 10.62 -47.76 3.13
CA VAL A 498 9.71 -46.61 3.21
C VAL A 498 8.57 -46.81 2.22
N LYS A 499 7.35 -47.03 2.74
CA LYS A 499 6.14 -47.01 1.91
C LYS A 499 5.54 -45.61 1.97
N VAL A 500 5.54 -44.90 0.85
CA VAL A 500 4.95 -43.57 0.71
C VAL A 500 3.60 -43.70 0.00
N GLU A 501 2.52 -43.26 0.63
CA GLU A 501 1.18 -43.22 0.03
C GLU A 501 0.86 -41.82 -0.51
N ASP A 502 1.46 -40.77 0.06
CA ASP A 502 1.32 -39.39 -0.37
C ASP A 502 1.98 -39.11 -1.74
N GLU A 503 1.18 -38.65 -2.71
CA GLU A 503 1.63 -38.41 -4.09
C GLU A 503 2.72 -37.34 -4.20
N ARG A 504 2.65 -36.27 -3.39
CA ARG A 504 3.65 -35.18 -3.43
C ARG A 504 5.01 -35.65 -2.91
N ALA A 505 5.01 -36.37 -1.79
CA ALA A 505 6.23 -36.95 -1.24
C ALA A 505 6.82 -38.00 -2.19
N GLN A 506 5.99 -38.81 -2.86
CA GLN A 506 6.44 -39.72 -3.91
C GLN A 506 7.11 -38.95 -5.06
N PHE A 507 6.47 -37.88 -5.56
CA PHE A 507 7.02 -37.04 -6.61
C PHE A 507 8.39 -36.46 -6.24
N TYR A 508 8.54 -35.89 -5.04
CA TYR A 508 9.83 -35.35 -4.59
C TYR A 508 10.91 -36.42 -4.47
N LEU A 509 10.56 -37.60 -3.93
CA LEU A 509 11.49 -38.71 -3.79
C LEU A 509 11.94 -39.26 -5.16
N GLN A 510 11.00 -39.45 -6.09
CA GLN A 510 11.28 -39.88 -7.46
C GLN A 510 12.16 -38.85 -8.20
N THR A 511 11.89 -37.57 -8.01
CA THR A 511 12.68 -36.49 -8.59
C THR A 511 14.12 -36.53 -8.07
N LEU A 512 14.32 -36.68 -6.75
CA LEU A 512 15.66 -36.83 -6.16
C LEU A 512 16.38 -38.07 -6.71
N ASN A 513 15.69 -39.22 -6.77
CA ASN A 513 16.23 -40.46 -7.36
C ASN A 513 16.62 -40.32 -8.84
N THR A 514 15.98 -39.40 -9.57
CA THR A 514 16.26 -39.17 -10.99
C THR A 514 17.45 -38.25 -11.18
N LEU A 515 17.62 -37.25 -10.30
CA LEU A 515 18.68 -36.25 -10.40
C LEU A 515 19.98 -36.68 -9.70
N HIS A 516 19.91 -37.55 -8.69
CA HIS A 516 21.03 -38.04 -7.88
C HIS A 516 20.82 -39.51 -7.48
N GLU A 517 21.79 -40.12 -6.81
CA GLU A 517 21.64 -41.45 -6.20
C GLU A 517 20.50 -41.50 -5.17
N SER A 518 19.98 -42.71 -4.95
CA SER A 518 18.85 -42.93 -4.03
C SER A 518 19.16 -42.43 -2.61
N PRO A 519 18.39 -41.45 -2.08
CA PRO A 519 18.70 -40.86 -0.80
C PRO A 519 18.38 -41.83 0.34
N LYS A 520 19.17 -41.78 1.42
CA LYS A 520 18.86 -42.53 2.64
C LYS A 520 17.88 -41.73 3.49
N ILE A 521 16.83 -42.39 3.95
CA ILE A 521 15.81 -41.80 4.82
C ILE A 521 16.09 -42.25 6.25
N ALA A 522 16.11 -41.32 7.20
CA ALA A 522 16.28 -41.61 8.61
C ALA A 522 15.30 -40.81 9.48
N LEU A 523 15.05 -41.29 10.69
CA LEU A 523 14.30 -40.56 11.72
C LEU A 523 15.26 -39.99 12.76
N GLY A 524 15.02 -38.74 13.15
CA GLY A 524 15.74 -38.08 14.22
C GLY A 524 14.89 -37.97 15.50
N LYS A 525 15.52 -37.47 16.57
CA LYS A 525 14.81 -37.18 17.82
C LYS A 525 13.69 -36.16 17.60
N GLU A 526 12.51 -36.46 18.13
CA GLU A 526 11.34 -35.60 18.05
C GLU A 526 11.55 -34.23 18.71
N VAL A 527 10.87 -33.21 18.18
CA VAL A 527 10.86 -31.84 18.73
C VAL A 527 9.47 -31.59 19.29
N CYS A 528 9.35 -31.40 20.60
CA CYS A 528 8.05 -31.21 21.27
C CYS A 528 7.02 -32.32 20.96
N GLY A 529 7.47 -33.56 20.74
CA GLY A 529 6.64 -34.70 20.34
C GLY A 529 6.35 -34.81 18.84
N PHE A 530 6.91 -33.92 18.01
CA PHE A 530 6.69 -33.93 16.57
C PHE A 530 7.81 -34.66 15.81
N PRO A 531 7.46 -35.41 14.75
CA PRO A 531 8.41 -36.23 13.99
C PRO A 531 9.44 -35.37 13.25
N VAL A 532 10.69 -35.84 13.24
CA VAL A 532 11.78 -35.27 12.47
C VAL A 532 12.29 -36.29 11.47
N VAL A 533 12.25 -35.95 10.19
CA VAL A 533 12.74 -36.79 9.10
C VAL A 533 14.03 -36.20 8.54
N TRP A 534 14.96 -37.09 8.22
CA TRP A 534 16.27 -36.78 7.67
C TRP A 534 16.45 -37.46 6.31
N ILE A 535 17.03 -36.72 5.36
CA ILE A 535 17.34 -37.15 3.99
C ILE A 535 18.84 -36.99 3.79
N CYS A 536 19.55 -38.10 3.58
CA CYS A 536 20.97 -38.09 3.23
C CYS A 536 21.12 -38.12 1.71
N THR A 537 21.93 -37.20 1.20
CA THR A 537 22.40 -37.15 -0.18
C THR A 537 23.93 -37.10 -0.17
N GLU A 538 24.56 -37.09 -1.34
CA GLU A 538 26.01 -36.87 -1.46
C GLU A 538 26.46 -35.52 -0.87
N GLN A 539 25.59 -34.51 -0.87
CA GLN A 539 25.90 -33.17 -0.34
C GLN A 539 25.84 -33.10 1.18
N GLY A 540 25.27 -34.12 1.83
CA GLY A 540 25.08 -34.18 3.28
C GLY A 540 23.64 -34.47 3.66
N TRP A 541 23.31 -34.13 4.90
CA TRP A 541 22.02 -34.42 5.50
C TRP A 541 21.09 -33.20 5.54
N TYR A 542 19.87 -33.38 5.03
CA TYR A 542 18.78 -32.44 5.13
C TYR A 542 17.77 -32.94 6.15
N ARG A 543 17.08 -32.03 6.85
CA ARG A 543 16.14 -32.41 7.90
C ARG A 543 14.96 -31.46 7.98
N SER A 544 13.83 -32.00 8.41
CA SER A 544 12.66 -31.20 8.69
C SER A 544 11.83 -31.86 9.79
N VAL A 545 11.32 -31.03 10.69
CA VAL A 545 10.24 -31.40 11.60
C VAL A 545 8.91 -31.17 10.87
N GLY A 546 7.89 -31.96 11.16
CA GLY A 546 6.55 -31.77 10.61
C GLY A 546 5.47 -31.99 11.63
N LEU A 547 4.29 -31.38 11.43
CA LEU A 547 3.11 -31.66 12.25
C LEU A 547 2.69 -33.13 12.20
N ASN A 548 2.99 -33.80 11.08
CA ASN A 548 2.94 -35.24 10.94
C ASN A 548 4.17 -35.75 10.15
N ARG A 549 4.30 -37.08 10.01
CA ARG A 549 5.44 -37.71 9.30
C ARG A 549 5.51 -37.33 7.82
N THR A 550 4.37 -37.14 7.17
CA THR A 550 4.28 -36.76 5.76
C THR A 550 4.81 -35.35 5.55
N ASN A 551 4.42 -34.37 6.38
CA ASN A 551 4.95 -33.01 6.33
C ASN A 551 6.45 -32.97 6.62
N ALA A 552 6.92 -33.75 7.61
CA ALA A 552 8.34 -33.84 7.94
C ALA A 552 9.16 -34.39 6.75
N LEU A 553 8.66 -35.45 6.10
CA LEU A 553 9.31 -36.01 4.91
C LEU A 553 9.29 -35.03 3.73
N GLN A 554 8.13 -34.44 3.41
CA GLN A 554 8.00 -33.46 2.34
C GLN A 554 8.96 -32.28 2.56
N GLY A 555 9.03 -31.74 3.78
CA GLY A 555 9.92 -30.63 4.13
C GLY A 555 11.40 -30.97 3.92
N ALA A 556 11.84 -32.16 4.35
CA ALA A 556 13.23 -32.59 4.20
C ALA A 556 13.59 -32.86 2.73
N LEU A 557 12.69 -33.47 1.95
CA LEU A 557 12.88 -33.68 0.51
C LEU A 557 12.90 -32.35 -0.25
N LYS A 558 12.00 -31.41 0.08
CA LYS A 558 11.98 -30.06 -0.53
C LYS A 558 13.27 -29.30 -0.26
N GLN A 559 13.83 -29.38 0.95
CA GLN A 559 15.13 -28.75 1.25
C GLN A 559 16.25 -29.32 0.38
N ALA A 560 16.34 -30.65 0.25
CA ALA A 560 17.33 -31.30 -0.58
C ALA A 560 17.19 -30.89 -2.07
N LEU A 561 15.97 -30.92 -2.61
CA LEU A 561 15.68 -30.52 -3.99
C LEU A 561 15.99 -29.04 -4.25
N LYS A 562 15.65 -28.16 -3.30
CA LYS A 562 15.90 -26.73 -3.43
C LYS A 562 17.38 -26.41 -3.51
N GLU A 563 18.19 -27.01 -2.65
CA GLU A 563 19.64 -26.80 -2.68
C GLU A 563 20.25 -27.35 -3.97
N LEU A 564 19.76 -28.51 -4.40
CA LEU A 564 20.15 -29.14 -5.65
C LEU A 564 19.85 -28.28 -6.88
N GLN A 565 18.64 -27.71 -6.94
CA GLN A 565 18.15 -26.89 -8.04
C GLN A 565 18.86 -25.53 -8.14
N ASN A 566 19.30 -24.98 -7.01
CA ASN A 566 19.83 -23.62 -6.93
C ASN A 566 21.35 -23.55 -6.78
N LYS A 567 22.08 -24.65 -7.02
CA LYS A 567 23.55 -24.74 -6.88
C LYS A 567 24.25 -23.46 -7.36
N THR A 568 24.65 -22.63 -6.41
CA THR A 568 25.38 -21.38 -6.64
C THR A 568 26.62 -21.41 -5.76
N PRO A 569 27.83 -21.19 -6.32
CA PRO A 569 29.09 -21.37 -5.62
C PRO A 569 29.33 -20.42 -4.42
N HIS A 570 28.41 -19.47 -4.18
CA HIS A 570 28.56 -18.41 -3.17
C HIS A 570 27.57 -18.51 -2.00
N LEU A 571 26.62 -19.45 -2.02
CA LEU A 571 25.68 -19.67 -0.92
C LEU A 571 26.15 -20.83 -0.04
N ALA A 572 26.24 -20.60 1.28
CA ALA A 572 26.56 -21.65 2.24
C ALA A 572 25.49 -22.76 2.16
N SER A 573 25.96 -24.00 2.01
CA SER A 573 25.09 -25.19 2.02
C SER A 573 24.28 -25.24 3.32
N LYS A 574 23.00 -25.60 3.21
CA LYS A 574 22.16 -25.90 4.38
C LYS A 574 22.27 -27.36 4.80
N ALA A 575 22.99 -28.18 4.04
CA ALA A 575 23.25 -29.56 4.39
C ALA A 575 24.11 -29.62 5.65
N ILE A 576 23.70 -30.49 6.58
CA ILE A 576 24.51 -30.81 7.75
C ILE A 576 25.57 -31.82 7.31
N GLU A 577 26.82 -31.53 7.64
CA GLU A 577 27.93 -32.42 7.33
C GLU A 577 27.71 -33.81 7.94
N SER A 578 28.01 -34.85 7.16
CA SER A 578 27.89 -36.24 7.60
C SER A 578 28.74 -36.57 8.84
N SER A 579 29.82 -35.80 9.09
CA SER A 579 30.66 -35.88 10.29
C SER A 579 29.92 -35.52 11.58
N SER A 580 28.87 -34.70 11.48
CA SER A 580 28.10 -34.15 12.61
C SER A 580 26.84 -34.97 12.94
N VAL A 581 26.62 -36.07 12.22
CA VAL A 581 25.46 -36.95 12.35
C VAL A 581 25.92 -38.36 12.73
N ILE A 582 25.44 -38.85 13.88
CA ILE A 582 25.70 -40.21 14.37
C ILE A 582 24.54 -41.09 13.94
N VAL A 583 24.83 -42.03 13.05
CA VAL A 583 23.88 -43.08 12.66
C VAL A 583 23.88 -44.16 13.74
N GLU A 584 22.72 -44.40 14.35
CA GLU A 584 22.55 -45.46 15.35
C GLU A 584 22.61 -46.85 14.69
N GLU A 585 23.17 -47.84 15.41
CA GLU A 585 23.25 -49.23 14.92
C GLU A 585 21.85 -49.86 14.70
N LYS A 586 20.87 -49.44 15.51
CA LYS A 586 19.51 -49.96 15.43
C LYS A 586 18.74 -49.28 14.29
N GLN A 587 18.52 -50.03 13.22
CA GLN A 587 17.74 -49.58 12.07
C GLN A 587 16.24 -49.81 12.30
N ILE A 588 15.43 -48.95 11.67
CA ILE A 588 13.98 -49.08 11.64
C ILE A 588 13.61 -49.94 10.43
N PRO A 589 12.91 -51.08 10.62
CA PRO A 589 12.66 -52.01 9.52
C PRO A 589 11.74 -51.42 8.45
N LYS A 590 10.64 -50.77 8.85
CA LYS A 590 9.66 -50.21 7.92
C LYS A 590 8.94 -49.01 8.50
N ILE A 591 8.69 -48.01 7.66
CA ILE A 591 7.76 -46.92 7.97
C ILE A 591 6.69 -46.77 6.89
N LEU A 592 5.53 -46.30 7.32
CA LEU A 592 4.44 -45.84 6.46
C LEU A 592 4.38 -44.31 6.50
N ILE A 593 4.31 -43.69 5.32
CA ILE A 593 4.03 -42.26 5.16
C ILE A 593 2.62 -42.16 4.55
N PRO A 594 1.61 -41.83 5.37
CA PRO A 594 0.22 -41.78 4.91
C PRO A 594 -0.01 -40.60 3.97
N GLU A 595 -1.09 -40.68 3.20
CA GLU A 595 -1.61 -39.53 2.46
C GLU A 595 -1.92 -38.36 3.41
N SER A 596 -1.59 -37.14 2.99
CA SER A 596 -1.88 -35.92 3.76
C SER A 596 -2.62 -34.93 2.88
N ASN A 597 -3.88 -34.64 3.21
CA ASN A 597 -4.62 -33.60 2.54
C ASN A 597 -4.16 -32.22 3.05
N GLN A 598 -3.47 -31.45 2.20
CA GLN A 598 -2.98 -30.11 2.56
C GLN A 598 -4.11 -29.10 2.79
N SER A 599 -5.36 -29.43 2.44
CA SER A 599 -6.51 -28.55 2.66
C SER A 599 -7.19 -28.71 4.03
N GLU A 600 -6.87 -29.76 4.79
CA GLU A 600 -7.49 -30.09 6.08
C GLU A 600 -6.65 -29.55 7.26
N HIS A 601 -6.42 -28.23 7.30
CA HIS A 601 -5.64 -27.63 8.37
C HIS A 601 -6.30 -27.78 9.75
N THR A 602 -7.63 -27.85 9.82
CA THR A 602 -8.35 -28.03 11.09
C THR A 602 -8.05 -29.39 11.73
N ASP A 603 -8.14 -30.48 10.98
CA ASP A 603 -7.83 -31.82 11.51
C ASP A 603 -6.35 -31.95 11.89
N LEU A 604 -5.47 -31.36 11.08
CA LEU A 604 -4.04 -31.29 11.39
C LEU A 604 -3.77 -30.50 12.68
N LEU A 605 -4.46 -29.39 12.89
CA LEU A 605 -4.34 -28.59 14.10
C LEU A 605 -4.87 -29.34 15.33
N ILE A 606 -6.03 -29.99 15.24
CA ILE A 606 -6.61 -30.80 16.33
C ILE A 606 -5.64 -31.91 16.74
N SER A 607 -5.10 -32.65 15.77
CA SER A 607 -4.12 -33.71 16.04
C SER A 607 -2.83 -33.16 16.67
N SER A 608 -2.37 -31.99 16.23
CA SER A 608 -1.20 -31.30 16.79
C SER A 608 -1.41 -30.85 18.23
N ILE A 609 -2.58 -30.31 18.56
CA ILE A 609 -2.94 -29.90 19.93
C ILE A 609 -2.97 -31.13 20.86
N ASN A 610 -3.53 -32.25 20.40
CA ASN A 610 -3.53 -33.49 21.17
C ASN A 610 -2.11 -34.03 21.41
N ASN A 611 -1.24 -33.93 20.41
CA ASN A 611 0.17 -34.30 20.55
C ASN A 611 0.91 -33.43 21.58
N LEU A 612 0.70 -32.11 21.54
CA LEU A 612 1.26 -31.18 22.53
C LEU A 612 0.80 -31.53 23.95
N LYS A 613 -0.50 -31.80 24.15
CA LYS A 613 -1.05 -32.22 25.45
C LYS A 613 -0.40 -33.51 25.97
N GLN A 614 -0.21 -34.52 25.10
CA GLN A 614 0.45 -35.78 25.47
C GLN A 614 1.90 -35.58 25.89
N ASN A 615 2.58 -34.59 25.31
CA ASN A 615 3.97 -34.26 25.60
C ASN A 615 4.11 -33.15 26.67
N LYS A 616 3.04 -32.84 27.41
CA LYS A 616 3.01 -31.81 28.47
C LYS A 616 3.46 -30.42 27.98
N MET A 617 3.13 -30.10 26.73
CA MET A 617 3.35 -28.79 26.14
C MET A 617 2.05 -28.00 26.11
N GLN A 618 2.11 -26.74 26.51
CA GLN A 618 1.04 -25.77 26.35
C GLN A 618 1.34 -24.84 25.18
N MET A 619 0.32 -24.57 24.37
CA MET A 619 0.40 -23.60 23.27
C MET A 619 -0.25 -22.29 23.71
N LEU A 620 0.47 -21.19 23.59
CA LEU A 620 -0.04 -19.83 23.73
C LEU A 620 -0.22 -19.24 22.33
N THR A 621 -1.35 -18.58 22.09
CA THR A 621 -1.68 -17.98 20.80
C THR A 621 -1.99 -16.49 20.96
N LEU A 622 -1.39 -15.70 20.08
CA LEU A 622 -1.56 -14.24 20.01
C LEU A 622 -2.14 -13.86 18.66
N GLU A 623 -2.99 -12.85 18.64
CA GLU A 623 -3.48 -12.20 17.42
C GLU A 623 -2.87 -10.79 17.32
N PHE A 624 -2.27 -10.49 16.16
CA PHE A 624 -1.68 -9.18 15.88
C PHE A 624 -2.64 -8.34 15.04
N MET A 625 -3.20 -7.29 15.66
CA MET A 625 -4.18 -6.39 15.04
C MET A 625 -3.46 -5.26 14.29
N LEU A 626 -3.56 -5.28 12.96
CA LEU A 626 -2.89 -4.35 12.05
C LEU A 626 -3.89 -3.81 11.02
N GLU A 627 -4.12 -2.49 10.99
CA GLU A 627 -5.02 -1.85 10.01
C GLU A 627 -4.70 -2.15 8.51
N PRO A 628 -3.44 -2.29 8.04
CA PRO A 628 -3.20 -2.58 6.63
C PRO A 628 -3.56 -4.01 6.20
N ILE A 629 -3.98 -4.87 7.12
CA ILE A 629 -4.30 -6.28 6.83
C ILE A 629 -5.83 -6.43 6.81
N ASN A 630 -6.37 -6.68 5.61
CA ASN A 630 -7.78 -6.97 5.41
C ASN A 630 -8.14 -8.38 5.91
N LEU A 631 -9.04 -8.44 6.90
CA LEU A 631 -9.54 -9.66 7.50
C LEU A 631 -10.55 -10.42 6.61
N ASP A 632 -11.05 -9.79 5.54
CA ASP A 632 -11.94 -10.44 4.57
C ASP A 632 -11.20 -11.45 3.67
N VAL A 633 -9.88 -11.27 3.47
CA VAL A 633 -9.05 -12.10 2.59
C VAL A 633 -8.09 -13.01 3.37
N LEU A 634 -7.57 -12.51 4.50
CA LEU A 634 -6.71 -13.26 5.42
C LEU A 634 -7.42 -13.43 6.76
N ALA A 635 -7.27 -14.57 7.42
CA ALA A 635 -7.88 -14.79 8.74
C ALA A 635 -7.26 -13.92 9.86
N GLY A 636 -6.19 -13.19 9.56
CA GLY A 636 -5.40 -12.42 10.51
C GLY A 636 -3.94 -12.85 10.54
N VAL A 637 -3.16 -12.22 11.44
CA VAL A 637 -1.76 -12.58 11.69
C VAL A 637 -1.65 -13.08 13.12
N TYR A 638 -1.12 -14.29 13.27
CA TYR A 638 -1.12 -14.99 14.55
C TYR A 638 0.30 -15.36 14.98
N GLY A 639 0.54 -15.31 16.28
CA GLY A 639 1.76 -15.75 16.94
C GLY A 639 1.52 -17.03 17.73
N VAL A 640 2.44 -18.00 17.64
CA VAL A 640 2.44 -19.22 18.45
C VAL A 640 3.73 -19.32 19.25
N LEU A 641 3.57 -19.65 20.53
CA LEU A 641 4.63 -19.96 21.48
C LEU A 641 4.28 -21.26 22.20
N LEU A 642 5.27 -22.11 22.46
CA LEU A 642 5.10 -23.33 23.27
C LEU A 642 5.83 -23.22 24.60
N ARG A 643 5.24 -23.77 25.66
CA ARG A 643 5.83 -23.88 27.01
C ARG A 643 5.67 -25.28 27.58
N GLU A 644 6.63 -25.73 28.36
CA GLU A 644 6.46 -26.94 29.17
C GLU A 644 5.51 -26.66 30.35
N VAL A 645 4.55 -27.56 30.56
CA VAL A 645 3.65 -27.50 31.72
C VAL A 645 4.41 -28.04 32.93
N ASN A 646 4.92 -27.14 33.78
CA ASN A 646 5.47 -27.52 35.08
C ASN A 646 4.36 -28.20 35.90
N SER A 647 4.57 -29.49 36.21
CA SER A 647 3.67 -30.22 37.10
C SER A 647 3.84 -29.62 38.50
N ILE A 648 2.80 -28.96 39.02
CA ILE A 648 2.72 -28.52 40.42
C ILE A 648 2.67 -29.74 41.33
#